data_AF-A0A383RLJ2-F1
#
_entry.id   AF-A0A383RLJ2-F1
#
_cell.length_a   1.000
_cell.length_b   1.000
_cell.length_c   1.000
_cell.angle_alpha   90.00
_cell.angle_beta   90.00
_cell.angle_gamma   90.00
#
_symmetry.space_group_name_H-M   'P 1'
#
loop_
_entity.id
_entity.type
_entity.pdbx_description
1 polymer ?
#
loop_
_entity_poly.entity_id
_entity_poly.type
_entity_poly.pdbx_seq_one_letter_code
_entity_poly.pdbx_strand_id
1 'polypeptide(L)'
;MPELLSSKPVAYAGVDGIKLKFKTEGDRILEYKGDGFEPIFVKGVNLGATLPGYFPGEFPIQEEDYLRWFQQIHDMGANVIRVYTVHNPVFYEALVKFNRDKADRPLYFIQGIWSPEEELIESQDAYLPEIKEKFKHEIEKVVRAVYGDITLPDQSGTARGKYRTNASDYLMAWHIGTEWDPVMVDKTNKKHSKVSAYTGSYFNAIGQASPFESWLAEMLDHAAAVENEYGWHHPMTFTNWVTTDVLKHPGEPLFQEDMVSVDARNIQPKAWSAGYFAAYHVYPYYPDFFHLDTSLQTIRDKQGQFNTYKAYLRKLKAEFKDMPVMITEYGVPSSIGISHLGMGGRNQGGHDEREQGRIDASLTQDIYDEHYAGAILFMWQDEWFKKTWNTMKIEVPADRRPYWLNVLTNEKMFGLLGMYPSKADAIVIDGDSKDWATIPDEEKMLLKSDLPGIREMWVTHDEGYVYTMLKLEKPFDPDMQTLYIGANTQTGGNRTMKELPGIKLDEGLETLAVIGKNSEVRIASNYDFNNRLYGPSGYWMVEPKPQEMKDNSGLFNPWKLAVSLKMEPPDTRTAHPFQDIVVGKLHRGTSDPNSKSYNSLAAWEAKGDTVEIRIPWMLLGFADPSTKQVISYGSVERKRDLPTIATEGIRFLPWVVERGGNSSTGAQTRAWKNYSLHNIQVYTWKQWDKVGYTERLKQSYYDMKEVFHRLP
;
A
#
# COMPACT_ATOMS: atom_id res chain seq x y z
N MET A 1 -37.60 -28.08 19.14
CA MET A 1 -36.93 -27.00 19.90
C MET A 1 -37.19 -25.72 19.13
N PRO A 2 -37.73 -24.65 19.73
CA PRO A 2 -37.81 -23.38 19.03
C PRO A 2 -36.38 -22.91 18.76
N GLU A 3 -36.12 -22.46 17.53
CA GLU A 3 -34.95 -21.66 17.21
C GLU A 3 -34.79 -20.60 18.30
N LEU A 4 -33.67 -20.62 19.03
CA LEU A 4 -33.28 -19.45 19.81
C LEU A 4 -33.17 -18.31 18.79
N LEU A 5 -34.17 -17.44 18.80
CA LEU A 5 -34.26 -16.23 18.00
C LEU A 5 -32.97 -15.44 18.24
N SER A 6 -32.03 -15.54 17.30
CA SER A 6 -30.91 -14.63 17.20
C SER A 6 -31.47 -13.21 17.20
N SER A 7 -31.00 -12.35 18.09
CA SER A 7 -31.36 -10.93 18.10
C SER A 7 -30.73 -10.26 16.88
N LYS A 8 -31.50 -10.14 15.81
CA LYS A 8 -31.14 -9.29 14.67
C LYS A 8 -30.99 -7.83 15.12
N PRO A 9 -30.16 -7.02 14.44
CA PRO A 9 -30.15 -5.58 14.67
C PRO A 9 -31.56 -5.01 14.57
N VAL A 10 -31.95 -4.20 15.55
CA VAL A 10 -33.24 -3.50 15.53
C VAL A 10 -33.22 -2.47 14.40
N ALA A 11 -34.23 -2.48 13.54
CA ALA A 11 -34.42 -1.53 12.44
C ALA A 11 -35.76 -0.81 12.60
N TYR A 12 -35.79 0.46 12.18
CA TYR A 12 -37.01 1.24 12.10
C TYR A 12 -37.83 0.77 10.90
N ALA A 13 -39.14 0.57 11.08
CA ALA A 13 -40.06 0.30 9.99
C ALA A 13 -40.93 1.55 9.76
N GLY A 14 -40.82 2.15 8.58
CA GLY A 14 -41.65 3.26 8.15
C GLY A 14 -43.12 2.89 8.03
N VAL A 15 -43.99 3.90 7.91
CA VAL A 15 -45.44 3.71 7.72
C VAL A 15 -45.76 3.00 6.38
N ASP A 16 -44.85 3.13 5.42
CA ASP A 16 -44.84 2.43 4.12
C ASP A 16 -44.29 0.99 4.19
N GLY A 17 -43.80 0.55 5.35
CA GLY A 17 -43.19 -0.76 5.55
C GLY A 17 -41.70 -0.83 5.20
N ILE A 18 -41.09 0.28 4.74
CA ILE A 18 -39.66 0.33 4.41
C ILE A 18 -38.83 0.31 5.69
N LYS A 19 -37.77 -0.51 5.69
CA LYS A 19 -36.85 -0.64 6.82
C LYS A 19 -35.64 0.27 6.70
N LEU A 20 -35.22 0.83 7.82
CA LEU A 20 -34.02 1.65 7.96
C LEU A 20 -33.27 1.30 9.23
N LYS A 21 -31.96 1.09 9.12
CA LYS A 21 -31.05 1.06 10.28
C LYS A 21 -30.27 2.35 10.41
N PHE A 22 -29.85 2.93 9.29
CA PHE A 22 -29.09 4.16 9.22
C PHE A 22 -29.82 5.18 8.35
N LYS A 23 -29.65 6.47 8.68
CA LYS A 23 -30.10 7.56 7.82
C LYS A 23 -29.15 8.75 7.92
N THR A 24 -29.20 9.65 6.94
CA THR A 24 -28.54 10.96 7.02
C THR A 24 -29.52 12.03 7.47
N GLU A 25 -29.09 12.93 8.37
CA GLU A 25 -29.87 14.09 8.79
C GLU A 25 -28.94 15.27 9.09
N GLY A 26 -29.16 16.40 8.42
CA GLY A 26 -28.21 17.51 8.43
C GLY A 26 -26.83 17.06 7.95
N ASP A 27 -25.79 17.31 8.74
CA ASP A 27 -24.42 16.91 8.44
C ASP A 27 -23.97 15.61 9.11
N ARG A 28 -24.91 14.79 9.60
CA ARG A 28 -24.63 13.59 10.39
C ARG A 28 -25.23 12.32 9.80
N ILE A 29 -24.60 11.19 10.14
CA ILE A 29 -25.18 9.86 9.98
C ILE A 29 -25.76 9.45 11.32
N LEU A 30 -26.99 8.93 11.31
CA LEU A 30 -27.70 8.47 12.50
C LEU A 30 -27.95 6.97 12.41
N GLU A 31 -27.81 6.27 13.54
CA GLU A 31 -28.17 4.86 13.71
C GLU A 31 -29.46 4.75 14.54
N TYR A 32 -30.37 3.87 14.14
CA TYR A 32 -31.55 3.55 14.92
C TYR A 32 -31.21 2.61 16.09
N LYS A 33 -31.51 3.00 17.33
CA LYS A 33 -31.25 2.23 18.56
C LYS A 33 -32.50 1.58 19.18
N GLY A 34 -33.65 1.65 18.49
CA GLY A 34 -34.91 1.00 18.89
C GLY A 34 -35.95 1.96 19.47
N ASP A 35 -35.53 3.05 20.08
CA ASP A 35 -36.38 4.13 20.59
C ASP A 35 -36.17 5.47 19.84
N GLY A 36 -35.07 5.59 19.11
CA GLY A 36 -34.75 6.78 18.31
C GLY A 36 -33.55 6.59 17.38
N PHE A 37 -33.27 7.64 16.61
CA PHE A 37 -32.06 7.76 15.78
C PHE A 37 -31.03 8.60 16.53
N GLU A 38 -29.83 8.07 16.68
CA GLU A 38 -28.72 8.73 17.39
C GLU A 38 -27.52 8.92 16.46
N PRO A 39 -26.76 10.03 16.57
CA PRO A 39 -25.54 10.22 15.77
C PRO A 39 -24.53 9.11 16.01
N ILE A 40 -23.94 8.62 14.92
CA ILE A 40 -22.82 7.67 14.95
C ILE A 40 -21.62 8.29 14.25
N PHE A 41 -20.44 8.19 14.87
CA PHE A 41 -19.19 8.41 14.17
C PHE A 41 -18.73 7.08 13.55
N VAL A 42 -18.61 7.06 12.23
CA VAL A 42 -18.25 5.84 11.50
C VAL A 42 -16.75 5.68 11.56
N LYS A 43 -16.28 4.65 12.27
CA LYS A 43 -14.86 4.35 12.47
C LYS A 43 -14.59 2.94 11.99
N GLY A 44 -13.80 2.82 10.93
CA GLY A 44 -13.67 1.57 10.21
C GLY A 44 -12.32 1.36 9.54
N VAL A 45 -12.23 0.22 8.87
CA VAL A 45 -11.10 -0.16 8.02
C VAL A 45 -11.61 -0.64 6.67
N ASN A 46 -10.85 -0.35 5.62
CA ASN A 46 -11.01 -0.99 4.32
C ASN A 46 -10.49 -2.43 4.39
N LEU A 47 -11.21 -3.37 3.79
CA LEU A 47 -10.87 -4.79 3.76
C LEU A 47 -10.67 -5.23 2.31
N GLY A 48 -9.46 -5.67 1.99
CA GLY A 48 -9.12 -6.23 0.68
C GLY A 48 -9.61 -7.66 0.52
N ALA A 49 -9.50 -8.18 -0.71
CA ALA A 49 -9.91 -9.54 -1.07
C ALA A 49 -8.74 -10.52 -1.21
N THR A 50 -7.51 -10.12 -0.88
CA THR A 50 -6.30 -10.91 -1.15
C THR A 50 -5.57 -11.40 0.09
N LEU A 51 -4.74 -12.42 -0.14
CA LEU A 51 -3.68 -12.93 0.72
C LEU A 51 -2.38 -12.98 -0.10
N PRO A 52 -1.19 -13.06 0.53
CA PRO A 52 0.07 -13.27 -0.18
C PRO A 52 -0.03 -14.41 -1.21
N GLY A 53 0.51 -14.20 -2.41
CA GLY A 53 0.47 -15.16 -3.50
C GLY A 53 -0.75 -15.05 -4.43
N TYR A 54 -1.71 -14.16 -4.16
CA TYR A 54 -2.96 -14.07 -4.93
C TYR A 54 -3.24 -12.66 -5.46
N PHE A 55 -3.92 -12.59 -6.60
CA PHE A 55 -4.55 -11.38 -7.14
C PHE A 55 -5.98 -11.19 -6.59
N PRO A 56 -6.53 -9.95 -6.61
CA PRO A 56 -7.89 -9.64 -6.11
C PRO A 56 -9.00 -10.52 -6.66
N GLY A 57 -8.88 -10.96 -7.91
CA GLY A 57 -9.89 -11.78 -8.57
C GLY A 57 -9.91 -13.27 -8.18
N GLU A 58 -9.02 -13.71 -7.28
CA GLU A 58 -8.90 -15.12 -6.88
C GLU A 58 -9.62 -15.45 -5.56
N PHE A 59 -9.88 -14.46 -4.71
CA PHE A 59 -10.62 -14.58 -3.45
C PHE A 59 -10.18 -15.75 -2.55
N PRO A 60 -8.91 -15.80 -2.08
CA PRO A 60 -8.36 -16.93 -1.32
C PRO A 60 -8.82 -17.02 0.14
N ILE A 61 -9.43 -15.97 0.68
CA ILE A 61 -9.76 -15.84 2.11
C ILE A 61 -10.87 -16.82 2.51
N GLN A 62 -10.65 -17.58 3.60
CA GLN A 62 -11.58 -18.57 4.12
C GLN A 62 -12.45 -18.03 5.26
N GLU A 63 -13.45 -18.81 5.69
CA GLU A 63 -14.36 -18.41 6.78
C GLU A 63 -13.59 -18.14 8.08
N GLU A 64 -12.61 -18.99 8.41
CA GLU A 64 -11.81 -18.88 9.63
C GLU A 64 -10.98 -17.60 9.66
N ASP A 65 -10.47 -17.17 8.50
CA ASP A 65 -9.75 -15.90 8.36
C ASP A 65 -10.68 -14.72 8.61
N TYR A 66 -11.86 -14.71 7.97
CA TYR A 66 -12.85 -13.66 8.17
C TYR A 66 -13.32 -13.57 9.62
N LEU A 67 -13.66 -14.69 10.27
CA LEU A 67 -14.11 -14.68 11.66
C LEU A 67 -13.04 -14.14 12.61
N ARG A 68 -11.78 -14.53 12.39
CA ARG A 68 -10.64 -14.04 13.16
C ARG A 68 -10.39 -12.55 12.93
N TRP A 69 -10.42 -12.10 11.67
CA TRP A 69 -10.28 -10.69 11.31
C TRP A 69 -11.41 -9.84 11.87
N PHE A 70 -12.67 -10.28 11.75
CA PHE A 70 -13.83 -9.57 12.30
C PHE A 70 -13.73 -9.43 13.82
N GLN A 71 -13.27 -10.47 14.52
CA GLN A 71 -13.03 -10.39 15.96
C GLN A 71 -11.94 -9.36 16.28
N GLN A 72 -10.82 -9.34 15.56
CA GLN A 72 -9.75 -8.37 15.79
C GLN A 72 -10.18 -6.93 15.42
N ILE A 73 -10.85 -6.72 14.29
CA ILE A 73 -11.41 -5.42 13.86
C ILE A 73 -12.42 -4.90 14.90
N HIS A 74 -13.33 -5.76 15.35
CA HIS A 74 -14.29 -5.44 16.40
C HIS A 74 -13.55 -5.06 17.69
N ASP A 75 -12.55 -5.81 18.13
CA ASP A 75 -11.80 -5.55 19.36
C ASP A 75 -10.92 -4.30 19.30
N MET A 76 -10.55 -3.86 18.10
CA MET A 76 -9.93 -2.55 17.86
C MET A 76 -10.88 -1.40 18.15
N GLY A 77 -12.19 -1.64 18.17
CA GLY A 77 -13.22 -0.61 18.38
C GLY A 77 -13.83 -0.10 17.08
N ALA A 78 -13.48 -0.67 15.92
CA ALA A 78 -14.17 -0.36 14.68
C ALA A 78 -15.65 -0.80 14.73
N ASN A 79 -16.52 -0.03 14.09
CA ASN A 79 -17.95 -0.35 13.92
C ASN A 79 -18.30 -0.69 12.47
N VAL A 80 -17.42 -0.41 11.51
CA VAL A 80 -17.65 -0.63 10.08
C VAL A 80 -16.43 -1.26 9.40
N ILE A 81 -16.69 -2.19 8.48
CA ILE A 81 -15.75 -2.62 7.44
C ILE A 81 -16.22 -2.07 6.10
N ARG A 82 -15.31 -1.52 5.28
CA ARG A 82 -15.63 -1.21 3.86
C ARG A 82 -14.99 -2.26 2.95
N VAL A 83 -15.79 -2.82 2.04
CA VAL A 83 -15.30 -3.68 0.94
C VAL A 83 -15.52 -2.97 -0.39
N TYR A 84 -14.66 -3.25 -1.37
CA TYR A 84 -14.60 -2.53 -2.65
C TYR A 84 -15.57 -3.03 -3.71
N THR A 85 -15.81 -4.34 -3.68
CA THR A 85 -16.61 -5.06 -4.67
C THR A 85 -17.29 -6.23 -3.97
N VAL A 86 -18.06 -7.02 -4.72
CA VAL A 86 -18.63 -8.26 -4.19
C VAL A 86 -17.52 -9.25 -3.84
N HIS A 87 -17.50 -9.74 -2.59
CA HIS A 87 -16.65 -10.86 -2.17
C HIS A 87 -17.39 -12.19 -2.41
N ASN A 88 -16.67 -13.32 -2.36
CA ASN A 88 -17.31 -14.64 -2.38
C ASN A 88 -18.32 -14.80 -1.22
N PRO A 89 -19.35 -15.66 -1.35
CA PRO A 89 -20.44 -15.83 -0.36
C PRO A 89 -19.95 -15.99 1.09
N VAL A 90 -18.81 -16.65 1.28
CA VAL A 90 -18.18 -16.90 2.59
C VAL A 90 -17.96 -15.62 3.41
N PHE A 91 -17.70 -14.46 2.77
CA PHE A 91 -17.58 -13.18 3.48
C PHE A 91 -18.89 -12.80 4.18
N TYR A 92 -20.00 -12.83 3.44
CA TYR A 92 -21.33 -12.45 3.95
C TYR A 92 -21.83 -13.46 4.98
N GLU A 93 -21.57 -14.75 4.74
CA GLU A 93 -21.85 -15.84 5.69
C GLU A 93 -21.10 -15.65 7.01
N ALA A 94 -19.78 -15.41 6.94
CA ALA A 94 -18.95 -15.16 8.10
C ALA A 94 -19.38 -13.91 8.87
N LEU A 95 -19.77 -12.82 8.17
CA LEU A 95 -20.19 -11.57 8.82
C LEU A 95 -21.50 -11.76 9.59
N VAL A 96 -22.50 -12.38 8.95
CA VAL A 96 -23.79 -12.69 9.60
C VAL A 96 -23.59 -13.66 10.77
N LYS A 97 -22.71 -14.66 10.61
CA LYS A 97 -22.36 -15.60 11.68
C LYS A 97 -21.68 -14.89 12.84
N PHE A 98 -20.70 -14.05 12.58
CA PHE A 98 -19.97 -13.28 13.59
C PHE A 98 -20.91 -12.38 14.40
N ASN A 99 -21.83 -11.68 13.72
CA ASN A 99 -22.74 -10.74 14.38
C ASN A 99 -23.88 -11.40 15.17
N ARG A 100 -24.15 -12.69 14.97
CA ARG A 100 -25.21 -13.44 15.68
C ARG A 100 -25.11 -13.28 17.20
N ASP A 101 -23.89 -13.28 17.73
CA ASP A 101 -23.62 -13.22 19.17
C ASP A 101 -23.13 -11.82 19.62
N LYS A 102 -23.28 -10.79 18.77
CA LYS A 102 -22.76 -9.41 19.00
C LYS A 102 -23.85 -8.34 18.91
N ALA A 103 -25.08 -8.67 19.28
CA ALA A 103 -26.24 -7.80 19.04
C ALA A 103 -26.13 -6.38 19.63
N ASP A 104 -25.41 -6.20 20.74
CA ASP A 104 -25.20 -4.90 21.37
C ASP A 104 -24.26 -3.98 20.56
N ARG A 105 -23.30 -4.57 19.84
CA ARG A 105 -22.32 -3.85 19.01
C ARG A 105 -21.93 -4.69 17.79
N PRO A 106 -22.84 -4.85 16.81
CA PRO A 106 -22.53 -5.59 15.59
C PRO A 106 -21.47 -4.84 14.79
N LEU A 107 -20.73 -5.59 13.98
CA LEU A 107 -19.84 -5.05 12.98
C LEU A 107 -20.63 -4.85 11.69
N TYR A 108 -20.82 -3.60 11.28
CA TYR A 108 -21.52 -3.25 10.04
C TYR A 108 -20.55 -3.24 8.85
N PHE A 109 -21.09 -3.14 7.64
CA PHE A 109 -20.26 -2.97 6.45
C PHE A 109 -20.80 -1.93 5.47
N ILE A 110 -19.89 -1.30 4.73
CA ILE A 110 -20.19 -0.47 3.56
C ILE A 110 -19.82 -1.28 2.32
N GLN A 111 -20.78 -1.43 1.42
CA GLN A 111 -20.60 -2.22 0.20
C GLN A 111 -20.23 -1.31 -0.97
N GLY A 112 -18.99 -1.45 -1.42
CA GLY A 112 -18.50 -0.85 -2.65
C GLY A 112 -19.07 -1.52 -3.89
N ILE A 113 -19.30 -0.73 -4.93
CA ILE A 113 -19.70 -1.17 -6.28
C ILE A 113 -18.78 -0.48 -7.28
N TRP A 114 -17.83 -1.23 -7.86
CA TRP A 114 -16.89 -0.66 -8.82
C TRP A 114 -17.57 -0.19 -10.10
N SER A 115 -17.19 1.00 -10.55
CA SER A 115 -17.48 1.46 -11.91
C SER A 115 -16.63 0.69 -12.94
N PRO A 116 -17.04 0.67 -14.21
CA PRO A 116 -16.22 0.20 -15.33
C PRO A 116 -15.09 1.20 -15.62
N GLU A 117 -14.15 1.34 -14.69
CA GLU A 117 -13.11 2.37 -14.67
C GLU A 117 -12.22 2.35 -15.92
N GLU A 118 -11.71 1.17 -16.29
CA GLU A 118 -10.87 1.02 -17.48
C GLU A 118 -11.60 1.51 -18.74
N GLU A 119 -12.86 1.12 -18.93
CA GLU A 119 -13.65 1.59 -20.08
C GLU A 119 -14.00 3.07 -20.01
N LEU A 120 -14.24 3.62 -18.82
CA LEU A 120 -14.45 5.06 -18.63
C LEU A 120 -13.21 5.85 -19.05
N ILE A 121 -12.03 5.42 -18.60
CA ILE A 121 -10.75 6.06 -18.93
C ILE A 121 -10.43 5.89 -20.42
N GLU A 122 -10.62 4.72 -21.02
CA GLU A 122 -10.30 4.50 -22.43
C GLU A 122 -11.23 5.27 -23.37
N SER A 123 -12.53 5.28 -23.07
CA SER A 123 -13.55 5.93 -23.91
C SER A 123 -13.64 7.44 -23.69
N GLN A 124 -13.25 7.91 -22.50
CA GLN A 124 -13.38 9.30 -22.06
C GLN A 124 -14.82 9.83 -22.17
N ASP A 125 -15.82 8.95 -22.02
CA ASP A 125 -17.24 9.28 -22.12
C ASP A 125 -18.14 8.33 -21.31
N ALA A 126 -18.69 8.81 -20.19
CA ALA A 126 -19.58 8.00 -19.34
C ALA A 126 -20.96 7.69 -19.95
N TYR A 127 -21.40 8.40 -20.99
CA TYR A 127 -22.74 8.23 -21.57
C TYR A 127 -22.85 7.12 -22.60
N LEU A 128 -21.75 6.43 -22.91
CA LEU A 128 -21.79 5.31 -23.84
C LEU A 128 -22.74 4.21 -23.31
N PRO A 129 -23.67 3.69 -24.14
CA PRO A 129 -24.64 2.69 -23.69
C PRO A 129 -24.01 1.47 -23.03
N GLU A 130 -22.91 0.96 -23.59
CA GLU A 130 -22.18 -0.19 -23.06
C GLU A 130 -21.63 0.06 -21.65
N ILE A 131 -21.18 1.28 -21.33
CA ILE A 131 -20.69 1.66 -20.01
C ILE A 131 -21.85 1.75 -19.02
N LYS A 132 -22.94 2.40 -19.42
CA LYS A 132 -24.15 2.52 -18.59
C LYS A 132 -24.72 1.15 -18.23
N GLU A 133 -24.92 0.30 -19.23
CA GLU A 133 -25.52 -1.03 -19.02
C GLU A 133 -24.57 -1.94 -18.23
N LYS A 134 -23.25 -1.88 -18.48
CA LYS A 134 -22.27 -2.62 -17.67
C LYS A 134 -22.32 -2.20 -16.20
N PHE A 135 -22.41 -0.90 -15.92
CA PHE A 135 -22.45 -0.44 -14.53
C PHE A 135 -23.78 -0.76 -13.83
N LYS A 136 -24.91 -0.59 -14.52
CA LYS A 136 -26.23 -1.01 -14.01
C LYS A 136 -26.26 -2.50 -13.69
N HIS A 137 -25.73 -3.33 -14.57
CA HIS A 137 -25.64 -4.77 -14.32
C HIS A 137 -24.75 -5.10 -13.11
N GLU A 138 -23.62 -4.40 -12.95
CA GLU A 138 -22.77 -4.54 -11.77
C GLU A 138 -23.51 -4.15 -10.48
N ILE A 139 -24.28 -3.05 -10.51
CA ILE A 139 -25.12 -2.61 -9.39
C ILE A 139 -26.15 -3.69 -9.03
N GLU A 140 -26.92 -4.18 -10.00
CA GLU A 140 -27.90 -5.26 -9.79
C GLU A 140 -27.23 -6.50 -9.18
N LYS A 141 -26.09 -6.91 -9.74
CA LYS A 141 -25.33 -8.08 -9.28
C LYS A 141 -24.92 -7.93 -7.81
N VAL A 142 -24.36 -6.78 -7.44
CA VAL A 142 -23.85 -6.54 -6.08
C VAL A 142 -24.99 -6.41 -5.08
N VAL A 143 -26.08 -5.71 -5.42
CA VAL A 143 -27.27 -5.61 -4.54
C VAL A 143 -27.84 -7.00 -4.27
N ARG A 144 -28.09 -7.80 -5.31
CA ARG A 144 -28.64 -9.15 -5.15
C ARG A 144 -27.70 -10.10 -4.40
N ALA A 145 -26.38 -9.91 -4.50
CA ALA A 145 -25.40 -10.67 -3.73
C ALA A 145 -25.51 -10.41 -2.22
N VAL A 146 -25.62 -9.14 -1.81
CA VAL A 146 -25.81 -8.77 -0.39
C VAL A 146 -27.11 -9.32 0.19
N TYR A 147 -28.18 -9.32 -0.60
CA TYR A 147 -29.48 -9.87 -0.19
C TYR A 147 -29.55 -11.40 -0.26
N GLY A 148 -28.51 -12.08 -0.75
CA GLY A 148 -28.51 -13.54 -0.86
C GLY A 148 -29.43 -14.09 -1.95
N ASP A 149 -29.66 -13.33 -3.02
CA ASP A 149 -30.61 -13.62 -4.10
C ASP A 149 -29.94 -13.81 -5.46
N ILE A 150 -28.69 -14.26 -5.51
CA ILE A 150 -27.99 -14.50 -6.78
C ILE A 150 -27.11 -15.75 -6.75
N THR A 151 -26.85 -16.27 -7.94
CA THR A 151 -25.80 -17.27 -8.17
C THR A 151 -24.88 -16.73 -9.24
N LEU A 152 -23.62 -16.52 -8.88
CA LEU A 152 -22.60 -16.04 -9.81
C LEU A 152 -21.86 -17.24 -10.43
N PRO A 153 -21.63 -17.22 -11.76
CA PRO A 153 -20.88 -18.29 -12.42
C PRO A 153 -19.42 -18.31 -11.97
N ASP A 154 -18.74 -19.42 -12.20
CA ASP A 154 -17.29 -19.51 -12.02
C ASP A 154 -16.61 -18.82 -13.22
N GLN A 155 -16.23 -17.55 -13.04
CA GLN A 155 -15.53 -16.76 -14.02
C GLN A 155 -14.24 -16.20 -13.40
N SER A 156 -13.12 -16.45 -14.07
CA SER A 156 -11.80 -15.97 -13.66
C SER A 156 -11.81 -14.45 -13.44
N GLY A 157 -11.21 -14.00 -12.35
CA GLY A 157 -11.10 -12.58 -12.02
C GLY A 157 -12.29 -11.99 -11.26
N THR A 158 -13.33 -12.79 -10.97
CA THR A 158 -14.57 -12.30 -10.36
C THR A 158 -15.07 -13.21 -9.24
N ALA A 159 -15.86 -12.66 -8.32
CA ALA A 159 -16.49 -13.44 -7.26
C ALA A 159 -17.50 -14.44 -7.84
N ARG A 160 -17.64 -15.59 -7.17
CA ARG A 160 -18.40 -16.74 -7.65
C ARG A 160 -19.17 -17.43 -6.54
N GLY A 161 -20.17 -18.21 -6.94
CA GLY A 161 -20.89 -19.12 -6.03
C GLY A 161 -22.33 -18.70 -5.77
N LYS A 162 -22.95 -19.40 -4.82
CA LYS A 162 -24.37 -19.26 -4.48
C LYS A 162 -24.52 -18.36 -3.25
N TYR A 163 -25.00 -17.14 -3.45
CA TYR A 163 -25.32 -16.22 -2.36
C TYR A 163 -26.69 -16.61 -1.81
N ARG A 164 -26.75 -17.00 -0.54
CA ARG A 164 -28.00 -17.42 0.13
C ARG A 164 -28.20 -16.75 1.49
N THR A 165 -27.16 -16.11 2.00
CA THR A 165 -27.20 -15.38 3.26
C THR A 165 -27.54 -13.93 2.97
N ASN A 166 -28.65 -13.46 3.54
CA ASN A 166 -28.99 -12.04 3.51
C ASN A 166 -28.17 -11.30 4.59
N ALA A 167 -27.26 -10.43 4.17
CA ALA A 167 -26.43 -9.61 5.04
C ALA A 167 -26.97 -8.16 5.22
N SER A 168 -28.13 -7.82 4.63
CA SER A 168 -28.67 -6.46 4.61
C SER A 168 -28.91 -5.86 6.00
N ASP A 169 -29.23 -6.70 7.00
CA ASP A 169 -29.41 -6.24 8.39
C ASP A 169 -28.13 -5.58 8.97
N TYR A 170 -26.96 -5.87 8.38
CA TYR A 170 -25.66 -5.31 8.77
C TYR A 170 -25.08 -4.33 7.73
N LEU A 171 -25.81 -4.06 6.65
CA LEU A 171 -25.39 -3.08 5.66
C LEU A 171 -25.57 -1.67 6.25
N MET A 172 -24.52 -0.86 6.14
CA MET A 172 -24.54 0.53 6.58
C MET A 172 -24.80 1.47 5.41
N ALA A 173 -24.16 1.25 4.26
CA ALA A 173 -24.31 2.11 3.09
C ALA A 173 -23.86 1.41 1.79
N TRP A 174 -24.40 1.90 0.67
CA TRP A 174 -23.88 1.64 -0.67
C TRP A 174 -22.88 2.71 -1.08
N HIS A 175 -21.75 2.29 -1.64
CA HIS A 175 -20.66 3.18 -2.06
C HIS A 175 -20.31 2.92 -3.52
N ILE A 176 -20.81 3.77 -4.42
CA ILE A 176 -20.76 3.52 -5.86
C ILE A 176 -19.56 4.20 -6.52
N GLY A 177 -18.87 3.50 -7.42
CA GLY A 177 -17.80 4.04 -8.25
C GLY A 177 -16.39 3.88 -7.67
N THR A 178 -15.42 4.37 -8.43
CA THR A 178 -13.98 4.42 -8.10
C THR A 178 -13.51 5.88 -8.02
N GLU A 179 -12.21 6.10 -7.80
CA GLU A 179 -11.61 7.43 -7.96
C GLU A 179 -11.76 7.87 -9.44
N TRP A 180 -12.25 9.09 -9.67
CA TRP A 180 -12.57 9.55 -11.02
C TRP A 180 -11.38 10.22 -11.68
N ASP A 181 -10.99 9.74 -12.87
CA ASP A 181 -10.00 10.42 -13.72
C ASP A 181 -10.51 11.82 -14.14
N PRO A 182 -9.79 12.91 -13.81
CA PRO A 182 -10.26 14.27 -14.09
C PRO A 182 -10.45 14.55 -15.58
N VAL A 183 -9.59 13.96 -16.43
CA VAL A 183 -9.66 14.17 -17.88
C VAL A 183 -10.92 13.52 -18.46
N MET A 184 -11.25 12.30 -18.02
CA MET A 184 -12.47 11.59 -18.37
C MET A 184 -13.72 12.37 -17.95
N VAL A 185 -13.75 12.92 -16.73
CA VAL A 185 -14.86 13.72 -16.22
C VAL A 185 -15.05 14.98 -17.07
N ASP A 186 -13.97 15.75 -17.30
CA ASP A 186 -14.01 16.98 -18.10
C ASP A 186 -14.48 16.72 -19.55
N LYS A 187 -13.97 15.66 -20.19
CA LYS A 187 -14.38 15.30 -21.56
C LYS A 187 -15.82 14.84 -21.64
N THR A 188 -16.29 14.04 -20.67
CA THR A 188 -17.70 13.66 -20.56
C THR A 188 -18.58 14.91 -20.46
N ASN A 189 -18.22 15.83 -19.55
CA ASN A 189 -18.96 17.08 -19.34
C ASN A 189 -19.02 17.95 -20.60
N LYS A 190 -17.92 18.09 -21.33
CA LYS A 190 -17.87 18.87 -22.59
C LYS A 190 -18.72 18.23 -23.68
N LYS A 191 -18.60 16.91 -23.87
CA LYS A 191 -19.31 16.17 -24.92
C LYS A 191 -20.83 16.20 -24.72
N HIS A 192 -21.26 16.21 -23.46
CA HIS A 192 -22.68 16.14 -23.08
C HIS A 192 -23.22 17.43 -22.47
N SER A 193 -22.60 18.58 -22.76
CA SER A 193 -22.95 19.90 -22.21
C SER A 193 -24.40 20.36 -22.45
N LYS A 194 -25.16 19.67 -23.31
CA LYS A 194 -26.58 19.94 -23.60
C LYS A 194 -27.54 18.96 -22.92
N VAL A 195 -27.03 17.93 -22.23
CA VAL A 195 -27.86 16.99 -21.48
C VAL A 195 -28.49 17.73 -20.30
N SER A 196 -29.79 17.54 -20.12
CA SER A 196 -30.51 18.10 -18.97
C SER A 196 -30.22 17.30 -17.71
N ALA A 197 -30.33 17.95 -16.55
CA ALA A 197 -30.15 17.29 -15.27
C ALA A 197 -31.07 16.05 -15.13
N TYR A 198 -30.48 14.94 -14.68
CA TYR A 198 -31.19 13.67 -14.53
C TYR A 198 -32.31 13.78 -13.48
N THR A 199 -33.49 13.22 -13.80
CA THR A 199 -34.65 13.17 -12.88
C THR A 199 -35.09 11.73 -12.73
N GLY A 200 -34.86 11.15 -11.56
CA GLY A 200 -35.19 9.78 -11.22
C GLY A 200 -36.39 9.64 -10.29
N SER A 201 -36.59 8.40 -9.84
CA SER A 201 -37.65 8.06 -8.87
C SER A 201 -37.21 8.33 -7.43
N TYR A 202 -35.94 8.06 -7.13
CA TYR A 202 -35.32 8.13 -5.81
C TYR A 202 -34.22 9.19 -5.74
N PHE A 203 -33.50 9.46 -6.83
CA PHE A 203 -32.43 10.45 -6.90
C PHE A 203 -32.60 11.39 -8.11
N ASN A 204 -32.27 12.67 -7.92
CA ASN A 204 -32.23 13.66 -9.00
C ASN A 204 -30.88 14.38 -9.00
N ALA A 205 -30.45 14.81 -10.18
CA ALA A 205 -29.47 15.86 -10.32
C ALA A 205 -30.18 17.23 -10.35
N ILE A 206 -29.60 18.25 -9.72
CA ILE A 206 -30.15 19.61 -9.76
C ILE A 206 -29.80 20.32 -11.08
N GLY A 207 -30.47 21.43 -11.39
CA GLY A 207 -30.33 22.10 -12.69
C GLY A 207 -28.92 22.57 -13.08
N GLN A 208 -28.01 22.75 -12.10
CA GLN A 208 -26.61 23.14 -12.34
C GLN A 208 -25.63 21.96 -12.37
N ALA A 209 -26.12 20.73 -12.15
CA ALA A 209 -25.30 19.54 -12.16
C ALA A 209 -24.62 19.36 -13.52
N SER A 210 -23.36 18.97 -13.50
CA SER A 210 -22.63 18.59 -14.70
C SER A 210 -23.23 17.32 -15.33
N PRO A 211 -22.97 17.06 -16.63
CA PRO A 211 -23.40 15.82 -17.25
C PRO A 211 -22.88 14.57 -16.53
N PHE A 212 -21.64 14.59 -16.03
CA PHE A 212 -21.08 13.48 -15.27
C PHE A 212 -21.79 13.28 -13.92
N GLU A 213 -22.11 14.36 -13.20
CA GLU A 213 -22.92 14.26 -11.97
C GLU A 213 -24.35 13.77 -12.25
N SER A 214 -24.94 14.16 -13.39
CA SER A 214 -26.24 13.62 -13.83
C SER A 214 -26.17 12.13 -14.16
N TRP A 215 -25.05 11.66 -14.70
CA TRP A 215 -24.79 10.24 -14.91
C TRP A 215 -24.66 9.48 -13.57
N LEU A 216 -23.96 10.05 -12.58
CA LEU A 216 -23.88 9.48 -11.23
C LEU A 216 -25.26 9.43 -10.55
N ALA A 217 -26.09 10.46 -10.73
CA ALA A 217 -27.45 10.48 -10.21
C ALA A 217 -28.30 9.34 -10.82
N GLU A 218 -28.12 9.03 -12.11
CA GLU A 218 -28.76 7.88 -12.76
C GLU A 218 -28.31 6.55 -12.14
N MET A 219 -27.02 6.39 -11.83
CA MET A 219 -26.51 5.15 -11.21
C MET A 219 -27.00 4.98 -9.77
N LEU A 220 -27.05 6.06 -8.99
CA LEU A 220 -27.62 6.06 -7.63
C LEU A 220 -29.13 5.77 -7.66
N ASP A 221 -29.88 6.36 -8.60
CA ASP A 221 -31.32 6.09 -8.76
C ASP A 221 -31.57 4.62 -9.10
N HIS A 222 -30.73 4.04 -9.96
CA HIS A 222 -30.83 2.63 -10.32
C HIS A 222 -30.52 1.72 -9.13
N ALA A 223 -29.44 1.98 -8.37
CA ALA A 223 -29.14 1.22 -7.15
C ALA A 223 -30.29 1.29 -6.13
N ALA A 224 -30.87 2.47 -5.93
CA ALA A 224 -32.02 2.67 -5.07
C ALA A 224 -33.25 1.90 -5.56
N ALA A 225 -33.51 1.89 -6.86
CA ALA A 225 -34.62 1.15 -7.44
C ALA A 225 -34.48 -0.36 -7.20
N VAL A 226 -33.30 -0.93 -7.40
CA VAL A 226 -33.04 -2.36 -7.16
C VAL A 226 -33.15 -2.69 -5.68
N GLU A 227 -32.56 -1.89 -4.79
CA GLU A 227 -32.65 -2.14 -3.34
C GLU A 227 -34.08 -2.01 -2.81
N ASN A 228 -34.87 -1.05 -3.31
CA ASN A 228 -36.24 -0.84 -2.87
C ASN A 228 -37.12 -2.11 -3.04
N GLU A 229 -36.82 -2.98 -4.01
CA GLU A 229 -37.52 -4.27 -4.19
C GLU A 229 -37.42 -5.19 -2.95
N TYR A 230 -36.39 -5.00 -2.12
CA TYR A 230 -36.18 -5.76 -0.89
C TYR A 230 -36.78 -5.09 0.36
N GLY A 231 -37.44 -3.93 0.22
CA GLY A 231 -38.12 -3.23 1.31
C GLY A 231 -37.19 -2.57 2.33
N TRP A 232 -35.98 -2.20 1.91
CA TRP A 232 -34.97 -1.52 2.71
C TRP A 232 -34.52 -0.26 2.02
N HIS A 233 -34.15 0.77 2.81
CA HIS A 233 -33.34 1.87 2.32
C HIS A 233 -32.07 1.96 3.17
N HIS A 234 -30.90 1.94 2.52
CA HIS A 234 -29.62 2.28 3.14
C HIS A 234 -29.08 3.61 2.61
N PRO A 235 -28.33 4.37 3.42
CA PRO A 235 -27.59 5.53 2.94
C PRO A 235 -26.77 5.20 1.69
N MET A 236 -26.72 6.14 0.75
CA MET A 236 -25.92 5.98 -0.47
C MET A 236 -24.87 7.08 -0.58
N THR A 237 -23.78 6.77 -1.28
CA THR A 237 -22.74 7.71 -1.70
C THR A 237 -22.15 7.27 -3.03
N PHE A 238 -21.44 8.17 -3.70
CA PHE A 238 -20.44 7.79 -4.70
C PHE A 238 -19.02 8.08 -4.19
N THR A 239 -18.02 7.40 -4.74
CA THR A 239 -16.60 7.63 -4.46
C THR A 239 -16.16 8.97 -5.03
N ASN A 240 -15.53 9.83 -4.23
CA ASN A 240 -14.82 11.00 -4.72
C ASN A 240 -13.42 11.04 -4.10
N TRP A 241 -12.57 11.93 -4.59
CA TRP A 241 -11.21 12.09 -4.12
C TRP A 241 -10.71 13.52 -4.37
N VAL A 242 -9.62 13.84 -3.71
CA VAL A 242 -8.91 15.13 -3.72
C VAL A 242 -8.72 15.75 -5.11
N THR A 243 -8.51 14.94 -6.15
CA THR A 243 -8.24 15.42 -7.51
C THR A 243 -9.50 15.92 -8.25
N THR A 244 -10.68 15.45 -7.86
CA THR A 244 -11.97 15.91 -8.41
C THR A 244 -12.84 16.55 -7.35
N ASP A 245 -12.23 17.06 -6.28
CA ASP A 245 -12.95 17.73 -5.21
C ASP A 245 -13.52 19.10 -5.63
N VAL A 246 -14.26 19.73 -4.71
CA VAL A 246 -14.95 21.00 -4.94
C VAL A 246 -14.07 22.23 -4.65
N LEU A 247 -12.85 22.01 -4.16
CA LEU A 247 -11.94 23.09 -3.78
C LEU A 247 -11.14 23.57 -4.99
N LYS A 248 -10.34 24.61 -4.76
CA LYS A 248 -9.33 25.08 -5.71
C LYS A 248 -7.97 24.99 -5.06
N HIS A 249 -7.02 24.43 -5.80
CA HIS A 249 -5.68 24.13 -5.32
C HIS A 249 -4.67 24.94 -6.13
N PRO A 250 -4.52 26.25 -5.88
CA PRO A 250 -3.61 27.10 -6.65
C PRO A 250 -2.15 26.63 -6.60
N GLY A 251 -1.76 25.92 -5.53
CA GLY A 251 -0.44 25.32 -5.39
C GLY A 251 -0.25 23.94 -6.01
N GLU A 252 -1.29 23.37 -6.63
CA GLU A 252 -1.18 22.11 -7.37
C GLU A 252 -0.43 22.31 -8.69
N PRO A 253 0.73 21.65 -8.92
CA PRO A 253 1.50 21.80 -10.15
C PRO A 253 0.81 21.26 -11.40
N LEU A 254 0.14 20.11 -11.29
CA LEU A 254 -0.47 19.41 -12.42
C LEU A 254 -1.85 20.00 -12.70
N PHE A 255 -2.06 20.57 -13.90
CA PHE A 255 -3.37 21.14 -14.24
C PHE A 255 -4.50 20.12 -14.12
N GLN A 256 -4.24 18.89 -14.56
CA GLN A 256 -5.21 17.80 -14.52
C GLN A 256 -5.70 17.52 -13.09
N GLU A 257 -4.86 17.74 -12.07
CA GLU A 257 -5.21 17.40 -10.70
C GLU A 257 -6.14 18.42 -10.00
N ASP A 258 -6.44 19.53 -10.67
CA ASP A 258 -7.34 20.61 -10.19
C ASP A 258 -8.21 21.15 -11.36
N MET A 259 -8.47 20.31 -12.38
CA MET A 259 -9.12 20.77 -13.63
C MET A 259 -10.65 20.75 -13.59
N VAL A 260 -11.24 19.83 -12.84
CA VAL A 260 -12.69 19.61 -12.82
C VAL A 260 -13.14 19.12 -11.45
N SER A 261 -14.36 19.49 -11.05
CA SER A 261 -14.96 19.07 -9.79
C SER A 261 -16.13 18.12 -10.05
N VAL A 262 -16.30 17.17 -9.14
CA VAL A 262 -17.50 16.34 -9.01
C VAL A 262 -18.11 16.65 -7.65
N ASP A 263 -19.24 17.36 -7.62
CA ASP A 263 -19.86 17.88 -6.41
C ASP A 263 -21.06 17.03 -5.99
N ALA A 264 -20.92 16.32 -4.87
CA ALA A 264 -22.00 15.51 -4.31
C ALA A 264 -23.27 16.32 -3.99
N ARG A 265 -23.16 17.64 -3.75
CA ARG A 265 -24.31 18.52 -3.48
C ARG A 265 -25.22 18.69 -4.69
N ASN A 266 -24.73 18.38 -5.89
CA ASN A 266 -25.50 18.46 -7.12
C ASN A 266 -26.46 17.28 -7.33
N ILE A 267 -26.44 16.28 -6.42
CA ILE A 267 -27.36 15.15 -6.39
C ILE A 267 -28.21 15.22 -5.12
N GLN A 268 -29.52 15.02 -5.24
CA GLN A 268 -30.46 15.08 -4.12
C GLN A 268 -31.34 13.84 -4.05
N PRO A 269 -31.53 13.26 -2.85
CA PRO A 269 -32.54 12.23 -2.63
C PRO A 269 -33.95 12.84 -2.76
N LYS A 270 -34.89 12.06 -3.30
CA LYS A 270 -36.29 12.46 -3.56
C LYS A 270 -37.28 11.60 -2.77
N ALA A 271 -37.29 10.31 -3.05
CA ALA A 271 -38.14 9.31 -2.37
C ALA A 271 -37.28 8.30 -1.60
N TRP A 272 -36.15 8.74 -1.07
CA TRP A 272 -35.16 7.89 -0.41
C TRP A 272 -34.96 8.32 1.04
N SER A 273 -35.59 7.60 1.98
CA SER A 273 -35.65 7.99 3.39
C SER A 273 -34.36 7.77 4.17
N ALA A 274 -33.44 6.94 3.68
CA ALA A 274 -32.13 6.74 4.30
C ALA A 274 -31.13 7.86 3.94
N GLY A 275 -31.42 8.64 2.92
CA GLY A 275 -30.63 9.80 2.52
C GLY A 275 -29.28 9.47 1.88
N TYR A 276 -28.38 10.44 1.90
CA TYR A 276 -27.21 10.52 1.02
C TYR A 276 -26.08 11.35 1.66
N PHE A 277 -24.82 10.96 1.44
CA PHE A 277 -23.65 11.64 1.99
C PHE A 277 -22.53 11.77 0.97
N ALA A 278 -21.56 12.65 1.24
CA ALA A 278 -20.35 12.79 0.44
C ALA A 278 -19.21 11.93 1.00
N ALA A 279 -18.51 11.20 0.14
CA ALA A 279 -17.37 10.37 0.51
C ALA A 279 -16.10 10.79 -0.24
N TYR A 280 -14.99 10.93 0.48
CA TYR A 280 -13.71 11.31 -0.08
C TYR A 280 -12.59 10.36 0.34
N HIS A 281 -11.76 9.95 -0.62
CA HIS A 281 -10.42 9.44 -0.35
C HIS A 281 -9.47 10.63 -0.19
N VAL A 282 -8.76 10.69 0.93
CA VAL A 282 -7.86 11.81 1.27
C VAL A 282 -6.61 11.27 1.95
N TYR A 283 -5.52 11.20 1.20
CA TYR A 283 -4.20 10.82 1.68
C TYR A 283 -3.34 12.07 1.96
N PRO A 284 -2.49 12.09 3.01
CA PRO A 284 -1.80 13.32 3.43
C PRO A 284 -0.61 13.74 2.56
N TYR A 285 -0.36 13.02 1.45
CA TYR A 285 0.82 13.15 0.60
C TYR A 285 0.51 13.28 -0.89
N TYR A 286 -0.73 13.04 -1.32
CA TYR A 286 -1.13 13.07 -2.74
C TYR A 286 -2.48 13.79 -2.88
N PRO A 287 -2.63 14.71 -3.84
CA PRO A 287 -1.64 15.19 -4.82
C PRO A 287 -0.60 16.11 -4.18
N ASP A 288 0.30 16.67 -5.00
CA ASP A 288 1.44 17.45 -4.53
C ASP A 288 1.02 18.75 -3.80
N PHE A 289 -0.21 19.25 -3.99
CA PHE A 289 -0.73 20.38 -3.24
C PHE A 289 -0.64 20.20 -1.71
N PHE A 290 -0.69 18.97 -1.18
CA PHE A 290 -0.58 18.74 0.27
C PHE A 290 0.75 19.21 0.86
N HIS A 291 1.81 19.31 0.05
CA HIS A 291 3.10 19.82 0.51
C HIS A 291 3.57 21.08 -0.22
N LEU A 292 3.01 21.40 -1.39
CA LEU A 292 3.38 22.59 -2.18
C LEU A 292 2.44 23.79 -1.98
N ASP A 293 1.16 23.57 -1.67
CA ASP A 293 0.19 24.66 -1.58
C ASP A 293 0.30 25.43 -0.25
N THR A 294 0.92 26.60 -0.33
CA THR A 294 1.05 27.53 0.81
C THR A 294 -0.29 27.98 1.39
N SER A 295 -1.40 27.92 0.64
CA SER A 295 -2.74 28.24 1.13
C SER A 295 -3.30 27.20 2.11
N LEU A 296 -2.68 26.01 2.21
CA LEU A 296 -2.96 24.99 3.23
C LEU A 296 -2.07 25.13 4.47
N GLN A 297 -1.05 25.99 4.44
CA GLN A 297 -0.15 26.24 5.58
C GLN A 297 -0.76 27.23 6.58
N THR A 298 -1.93 26.87 7.12
CA THR A 298 -2.73 27.74 8.02
C THR A 298 -2.87 27.19 9.44
N ILE A 299 -2.68 25.88 9.62
CA ILE A 299 -2.78 25.20 10.91
C ILE A 299 -1.42 24.63 11.25
N ARG A 300 -0.93 24.88 12.48
CA ARG A 300 0.30 24.26 12.99
C ARG A 300 -0.03 23.11 13.95
N ASP A 301 0.76 22.05 13.90
CA ASP A 301 0.71 20.95 14.86
C ASP A 301 1.41 21.31 16.18
N LYS A 302 1.45 20.35 17.11
CA LYS A 302 2.07 20.51 18.44
C LYS A 302 3.58 20.72 18.36
N GLN A 303 4.22 20.36 17.25
CA GLN A 303 5.64 20.49 16.97
C GLN A 303 5.96 21.78 16.19
N GLY A 304 4.95 22.59 15.89
CA GLY A 304 5.06 23.85 15.16
C GLY A 304 5.15 23.68 13.63
N GLN A 305 5.07 22.46 13.09
CA GLN A 305 5.02 22.21 11.65
C GLN A 305 3.62 22.45 11.11
N PHE A 306 3.48 22.72 9.82
CA PHE A 306 2.15 22.90 9.22
C PHE A 306 1.42 21.56 9.05
N ASN A 307 0.18 21.50 9.51
CA ASN A 307 -0.73 20.38 9.28
C ASN A 307 -1.64 20.71 8.09
N THR A 308 -1.11 20.52 6.89
CA THR A 308 -1.81 20.80 5.63
C THR A 308 -3.01 19.88 5.42
N TYR A 309 -2.95 18.65 5.93
CA TYR A 309 -4.07 17.71 5.93
C TYR A 309 -5.29 18.26 6.69
N LYS A 310 -5.10 18.71 7.94
CA LYS A 310 -6.20 19.30 8.73
C LYS A 310 -6.72 20.60 8.09
N ALA A 311 -5.83 21.40 7.52
CA ALA A 311 -6.23 22.62 6.81
C ALA A 311 -7.09 22.32 5.57
N TYR A 312 -6.75 21.27 4.82
CA TYR A 312 -7.56 20.76 3.71
C TYR A 312 -8.93 20.29 4.21
N LEU A 313 -8.97 19.43 5.24
CA LEU A 313 -10.22 18.93 5.83
C LEU A 313 -11.14 20.09 6.25
N ARG A 314 -10.59 21.12 6.89
CA ARG A 314 -11.37 22.30 7.28
C ARG A 314 -12.00 23.02 6.08
N LYS A 315 -11.24 23.19 5.00
CA LYS A 315 -11.75 23.83 3.77
C LYS A 315 -12.83 22.98 3.13
N LEU A 316 -12.60 21.67 3.00
CA LEU A 316 -13.55 20.75 2.41
C LEU A 316 -14.85 20.70 3.23
N LYS A 317 -14.77 20.51 4.54
CA LYS A 317 -15.96 20.50 5.41
C LYS A 317 -16.77 21.80 5.34
N ALA A 318 -16.13 22.96 5.15
CA ALA A 318 -16.83 24.23 5.02
C ALA A 318 -17.78 24.32 3.81
N GLU A 319 -17.53 23.51 2.78
CA GLU A 319 -18.40 23.39 1.59
C GLU A 319 -19.66 22.53 1.85
N PHE A 320 -19.65 21.67 2.87
CA PHE A 320 -20.72 20.71 3.17
C PHE A 320 -21.35 20.97 4.54
N LYS A 321 -22.25 21.97 4.59
CA LYS A 321 -22.90 22.40 5.84
C LYS A 321 -24.12 21.55 6.24
N ASP A 322 -24.85 21.03 5.25
CA ASP A 322 -26.11 20.31 5.44
C ASP A 322 -26.07 18.91 4.79
N MET A 323 -24.87 18.33 4.66
CA MET A 323 -24.64 16.99 4.12
C MET A 323 -23.51 16.34 4.91
N PRO A 324 -23.64 15.06 5.32
CA PRO A 324 -22.55 14.38 6.00
C PRO A 324 -21.38 14.20 5.03
N VAL A 325 -20.17 14.34 5.54
CA VAL A 325 -18.93 14.06 4.79
C VAL A 325 -18.16 12.98 5.53
N MET A 326 -17.77 11.94 4.82
CA MET A 326 -16.95 10.85 5.35
C MET A 326 -15.64 10.78 4.60
N ILE A 327 -14.53 10.62 5.34
CA ILE A 327 -13.26 10.23 4.74
C ILE A 327 -13.24 8.71 4.68
N THR A 328 -13.45 8.14 3.49
CA THR A 328 -13.59 6.69 3.29
C THR A 328 -12.26 5.99 3.00
N GLU A 329 -11.20 6.76 2.76
CA GLU A 329 -9.81 6.28 2.75
C GLU A 329 -8.84 7.36 3.23
N TYR A 330 -7.92 6.95 4.10
CA TYR A 330 -6.74 7.71 4.54
C TYR A 330 -5.72 6.73 5.13
N GLY A 331 -4.46 7.16 5.26
CA GLY A 331 -3.43 6.42 5.99
C GLY A 331 -2.04 6.56 5.39
N VAL A 332 -1.05 5.96 6.03
CA VAL A 332 0.32 5.81 5.50
C VAL A 332 0.81 4.36 5.65
N PRO A 333 1.73 3.86 4.81
CA PRO A 333 2.26 2.50 4.92
C PRO A 333 3.51 2.39 5.80
N SER A 334 3.73 1.21 6.39
CA SER A 334 4.91 0.87 7.20
C SER A 334 6.02 0.19 6.37
N SER A 335 6.54 0.88 5.35
CA SER A 335 7.50 0.35 4.37
C SER A 335 8.88 1.02 4.42
N ILE A 336 9.90 0.37 3.84
CA ILE A 336 11.21 1.01 3.56
C ILE A 336 11.09 2.02 2.43
N GLY A 337 10.38 1.67 1.37
CA GLY A 337 10.21 2.53 0.20
C GLY A 337 9.30 3.72 0.46
N ILE A 338 9.54 4.79 -0.30
CA ILE A 338 8.74 6.02 -0.31
C ILE A 338 8.38 6.35 -1.76
N SER A 339 7.14 6.72 -2.03
CA SER A 339 6.69 7.16 -3.37
C SER A 339 6.29 8.62 -3.46
N HIS A 340 5.74 9.19 -2.40
CA HIS A 340 5.37 10.60 -2.32
C HIS A 340 5.79 11.19 -0.97
N LEU A 341 6.19 12.46 -0.97
CA LEU A 341 6.54 13.20 0.24
C LEU A 341 5.30 13.91 0.78
N GLY A 342 5.12 13.86 2.10
CA GLY A 342 4.03 14.53 2.81
C GLY A 342 4.55 15.55 3.82
N MET A 343 3.82 16.64 4.00
CA MET A 343 4.16 17.67 5.00
C MET A 343 4.19 17.06 6.42
N GLY A 344 5.15 17.49 7.24
CA GLY A 344 5.30 16.97 8.61
C GLY A 344 5.78 15.52 8.68
N GLY A 345 6.35 14.98 7.59
CA GLY A 345 6.83 13.61 7.53
C GLY A 345 5.75 12.57 7.26
N ARG A 346 4.53 12.98 6.86
CA ARG A 346 3.43 12.07 6.52
C ARG A 346 3.57 11.50 5.11
N ASN A 347 4.74 10.94 4.81
CA ASN A 347 5.09 10.41 3.49
C ASN A 347 4.29 9.15 3.16
N GLN A 348 4.18 8.83 1.86
CA GLN A 348 3.68 7.55 1.39
C GLN A 348 4.76 6.47 1.51
N GLY A 349 4.99 6.06 2.75
CA GLY A 349 6.00 5.08 3.15
C GLY A 349 7.22 5.69 3.82
N GLY A 350 8.19 4.85 4.15
CA GLY A 350 9.38 5.24 4.90
C GLY A 350 9.18 5.25 6.41
N HIS A 351 8.18 4.53 6.92
CA HIS A 351 7.78 4.49 8.33
C HIS A 351 7.97 3.09 8.89
N ASP A 352 8.36 2.98 10.15
CA ASP A 352 8.16 1.75 10.91
C ASP A 352 6.68 1.58 11.32
N GLU A 353 6.32 0.43 11.89
CA GLU A 353 4.94 0.13 12.33
C GLU A 353 4.41 1.12 13.37
N ARG A 354 5.29 1.68 14.21
CA ARG A 354 4.90 2.60 15.27
C ARG A 354 4.72 4.02 14.73
N GLU A 355 5.54 4.44 13.79
CA GLU A 355 5.38 5.69 13.06
C GLU A 355 4.10 5.68 12.25
N GLN A 356 3.80 4.59 11.53
CA GLN A 356 2.52 4.38 10.86
C GLN A 356 1.35 4.59 11.83
N GLY A 357 1.33 3.86 12.95
CA GLY A 357 0.25 3.94 13.95
C GLY A 357 0.03 5.35 14.50
N ARG A 358 1.11 6.06 14.84
CA ARG A 358 1.04 7.44 15.33
C ARG A 358 0.50 8.41 14.28
N ILE A 359 0.91 8.27 13.02
CA ILE A 359 0.43 9.10 11.92
C ILE A 359 -1.05 8.83 11.69
N ASP A 360 -1.44 7.56 11.53
CA ASP A 360 -2.83 7.17 11.24
C ASP A 360 -3.78 7.55 12.37
N ALA A 361 -3.37 7.38 13.63
CA ALA A 361 -4.14 7.85 14.79
C ALA A 361 -4.29 9.38 14.80
N SER A 362 -3.24 10.12 14.41
CA SER A 362 -3.31 11.58 14.27
C SER A 362 -4.24 12.01 13.12
N LEU A 363 -4.23 11.33 11.98
CA LEU A 363 -5.12 11.61 10.86
C LEU A 363 -6.57 11.35 11.25
N THR A 364 -6.84 10.22 11.91
CA THR A 364 -8.17 9.88 12.47
C THR A 364 -8.68 10.98 13.38
N GLN A 365 -7.82 11.48 14.28
CA GLN A 365 -8.18 12.56 15.18
C GLN A 365 -8.43 13.88 14.44
N ASP A 366 -7.64 14.20 13.41
CA ASP A 366 -7.86 15.39 12.58
C ASP A 366 -9.21 15.32 11.85
N ILE A 367 -9.60 14.16 11.32
CA ILE A 367 -10.91 13.94 10.67
C ILE A 367 -12.05 14.15 11.68
N TYR A 368 -11.93 13.59 12.87
CA TYR A 368 -12.94 13.74 13.92
C TYR A 368 -13.06 15.19 14.42
N ASP A 369 -11.92 15.86 14.66
CA ASP A 369 -11.86 17.25 15.14
C ASP A 369 -12.47 18.24 14.14
N GLU A 370 -12.36 17.96 12.84
CA GLU A 370 -13.00 18.77 11.79
C GLU A 370 -14.45 18.33 11.51
N HIS A 371 -15.06 17.55 12.40
CA HIS A 371 -16.50 17.23 12.42
C HIS A 371 -17.00 16.45 11.18
N TYR A 372 -16.19 15.53 10.67
CA TYR A 372 -16.63 14.58 9.66
C TYR A 372 -17.53 13.49 10.28
N ALA A 373 -18.39 12.89 9.45
CA ALA A 373 -19.30 11.82 9.86
C ALA A 373 -18.59 10.47 10.05
N GLY A 374 -17.37 10.32 9.50
CA GLY A 374 -16.58 9.12 9.68
C GLY A 374 -15.18 9.18 9.09
N ALA A 375 -14.38 8.20 9.51
CA ALA A 375 -13.01 7.94 9.10
C ALA A 375 -12.84 6.42 8.89
N ILE A 376 -12.54 6.00 7.66
CA ILE A 376 -12.24 4.62 7.31
C ILE A 376 -10.78 4.51 6.87
N LEU A 377 -9.98 3.83 7.69
CA LEU A 377 -8.55 3.67 7.46
C LEU A 377 -8.28 2.73 6.28
N PHE A 378 -7.32 3.08 5.44
CA PHE A 378 -6.71 2.18 4.46
C PHE A 378 -5.43 1.58 5.07
N MET A 379 -5.41 0.32 5.53
CA MET A 379 -6.46 -0.71 5.45
C MET A 379 -6.27 -1.83 6.49
N TRP A 380 -7.07 -2.90 6.45
CA TRP A 380 -6.97 -4.02 7.39
C TRP A 380 -5.69 -4.85 7.19
N GLN A 381 -5.47 -5.46 6.03
CA GLN A 381 -4.33 -6.35 5.78
C GLN A 381 -3.35 -5.81 4.73
N ASP A 382 -2.08 -6.18 4.85
CA ASP A 382 -1.08 -5.98 3.79
C ASP A 382 -1.44 -6.81 2.54
N GLU A 383 -1.18 -6.27 1.35
CA GLU A 383 -1.55 -6.90 0.07
C GLU A 383 -0.38 -6.91 -0.94
N TRP A 384 0.23 -8.08 -1.14
CA TRP A 384 1.50 -8.20 -1.89
C TRP A 384 1.39 -7.96 -3.39
N PHE A 385 0.19 -8.04 -3.97
CA PHE A 385 0.00 -7.83 -5.41
C PHE A 385 0.14 -6.35 -5.81
N LYS A 386 -0.01 -5.42 -4.86
CA LYS A 386 -0.04 -3.99 -5.14
C LYS A 386 1.29 -3.50 -5.74
N LYS A 387 1.21 -2.37 -6.44
CA LYS A 387 2.34 -1.76 -7.18
C LYS A 387 2.38 -0.26 -6.89
N THR A 388 3.59 0.31 -6.94
CA THR A 388 3.78 1.76 -6.93
C THR A 388 4.51 2.21 -8.19
N TRP A 389 4.22 3.43 -8.66
CA TRP A 389 4.75 3.96 -9.93
C TRP A 389 6.29 3.96 -10.01
N ASN A 390 6.99 4.12 -8.87
CA ASN A 390 8.45 4.22 -8.81
C ASN A 390 9.17 2.87 -8.65
N THR A 391 8.44 1.77 -8.43
CA THR A 391 9.00 0.40 -8.35
C THR A 391 8.46 -0.55 -9.42
N MET A 392 7.30 -0.25 -10.03
CA MET A 392 6.65 -1.14 -11.00
C MET A 392 7.49 -1.42 -12.27
N LYS A 393 8.48 -0.57 -12.59
CA LYS A 393 9.44 -0.79 -13.69
C LYS A 393 10.59 -1.72 -13.33
N ILE A 394 10.71 -2.08 -12.06
CA ILE A 394 11.73 -2.98 -11.51
C ILE A 394 11.09 -4.33 -11.15
N GLU A 395 9.84 -4.36 -10.68
CA GLU A 395 9.09 -5.60 -10.42
C GLU A 395 8.56 -6.24 -11.71
N VAL A 396 9.43 -6.93 -12.43
CA VAL A 396 9.12 -7.56 -13.72
C VAL A 396 9.49 -9.05 -13.72
N PRO A 397 8.61 -9.94 -14.24
CA PRO A 397 7.35 -9.63 -14.91
C PRO A 397 6.20 -9.32 -13.93
N ALA A 398 5.24 -8.51 -14.39
CA ALA A 398 4.23 -7.88 -13.53
C ALA A 398 3.20 -8.87 -12.93
N ASP A 399 3.05 -10.05 -13.52
CA ASP A 399 2.21 -11.16 -13.06
C ASP A 399 2.82 -11.93 -11.87
N ARG A 400 4.09 -11.67 -11.55
CA ARG A 400 4.80 -12.32 -10.44
C ARG A 400 4.78 -11.54 -9.13
N ARG A 401 4.25 -10.30 -9.13
CA ARG A 401 4.20 -9.41 -7.96
C ARG A 401 3.61 -10.02 -6.68
N PRO A 402 2.54 -10.85 -6.71
CA PRO A 402 1.99 -11.43 -5.48
C PRO A 402 2.88 -12.49 -4.84
N TYR A 403 3.84 -13.06 -5.58
CA TYR A 403 4.64 -14.20 -5.11
C TYR A 403 5.86 -13.79 -4.30
N TRP A 404 6.07 -12.50 -4.03
CA TRP A 404 7.16 -12.03 -3.20
C TRP A 404 6.86 -10.64 -2.61
N LEU A 405 7.41 -10.37 -1.44
CA LEU A 405 7.23 -9.09 -0.76
C LEU A 405 8.38 -8.15 -1.09
N ASN A 406 8.13 -7.20 -1.99
CA ASN A 406 9.03 -6.08 -2.17
C ASN A 406 8.76 -4.98 -1.13
N VAL A 407 9.54 -4.93 -0.06
CA VAL A 407 9.38 -3.90 1.00
C VAL A 407 9.78 -2.48 0.58
N LEU A 408 10.31 -2.32 -0.64
CA LEU A 408 10.50 -1.03 -1.29
C LEU A 408 9.23 -0.56 -2.01
N THR A 409 8.23 -1.42 -2.21
CA THR A 409 6.92 -1.04 -2.76
C THR A 409 5.97 -0.77 -1.61
N ASN A 410 5.86 0.51 -1.25
CA ASN A 410 5.07 1.00 -0.13
C ASN A 410 3.60 0.55 -0.17
N GLU A 411 2.98 0.44 -1.35
CA GLU A 411 1.59 0.03 -1.52
C GLU A 411 1.29 -1.37 -0.96
N LYS A 412 2.30 -2.23 -0.82
CA LYS A 412 2.12 -3.58 -0.27
C LYS A 412 1.94 -3.60 1.26
N MET A 413 2.20 -2.49 1.96
CA MET A 413 2.44 -2.48 3.42
C MET A 413 1.54 -1.50 4.22
N PHE A 414 0.31 -1.25 3.76
CA PHE A 414 -0.66 -0.37 4.43
C PHE A 414 -1.44 -1.01 5.59
N GLY A 415 -1.54 -2.34 5.63
CA GLY A 415 -2.42 -3.04 6.57
C GLY A 415 -2.04 -2.80 8.04
N LEU A 416 -3.01 -2.84 8.93
CA LEU A 416 -2.79 -2.98 10.38
C LEU A 416 -2.45 -4.43 10.78
N LEU A 417 -2.90 -5.40 9.97
CA LEU A 417 -2.48 -6.79 9.99
C LEU A 417 -1.35 -6.96 8.98
N GLY A 418 -0.14 -7.20 9.49
CA GLY A 418 1.02 -7.46 8.66
C GLY A 418 0.99 -8.87 8.09
N MET A 419 1.29 -8.97 6.79
CA MET A 419 1.46 -10.23 6.07
C MET A 419 2.95 -10.39 5.75
N TYR A 420 3.68 -11.05 6.65
CA TYR A 420 5.14 -11.12 6.60
C TYR A 420 5.62 -12.39 5.89
N PRO A 421 6.82 -12.37 5.28
CA PRO A 421 7.43 -13.55 4.68
C PRO A 421 7.58 -14.72 5.67
N SER A 422 7.70 -15.93 5.14
CA SER A 422 7.64 -17.19 5.90
C SER A 422 8.63 -17.32 7.06
N LYS A 423 9.77 -16.61 7.02
CA LYS A 423 10.81 -16.67 8.05
C LYS A 423 10.77 -15.53 9.06
N ALA A 424 9.79 -14.63 9.00
CA ALA A 424 9.72 -13.48 9.91
C ALA A 424 9.65 -13.86 11.40
N ASP A 425 9.06 -15.01 11.74
CA ASP A 425 9.02 -15.55 13.11
C ASP A 425 10.13 -16.58 13.39
N ALA A 426 10.86 -17.01 12.36
CA ALA A 426 11.90 -18.04 12.44
C ALA A 426 13.31 -17.46 12.49
N ILE A 427 13.53 -16.27 11.93
CA ILE A 427 14.79 -15.54 11.97
C ILE A 427 14.53 -14.15 12.53
N VAL A 428 15.09 -13.91 13.71
CA VAL A 428 14.98 -12.65 14.42
C VAL A 428 16.33 -11.97 14.33
N ILE A 429 16.37 -10.78 13.71
CA ILE A 429 17.57 -9.96 13.72
C ILE A 429 17.78 -9.45 15.14
N ASP A 430 18.75 -10.00 15.88
CA ASP A 430 19.11 -9.54 17.22
C ASP A 430 20.60 -9.76 17.58
N GLY A 431 21.37 -10.32 16.65
CA GLY A 431 22.78 -10.64 16.79
C GLY A 431 23.05 -11.97 17.50
N ASP A 432 22.02 -12.75 17.83
CA ASP A 432 22.14 -14.13 18.32
C ASP A 432 22.09 -15.11 17.13
N SER A 433 22.59 -16.33 17.31
CA SER A 433 22.64 -17.35 16.23
C SER A 433 21.83 -18.60 16.56
N LYS A 434 21.07 -18.58 17.66
CA LYS A 434 20.31 -19.75 18.12
C LYS A 434 19.16 -20.13 17.20
N ASP A 435 18.45 -19.14 16.69
CA ASP A 435 17.35 -19.30 15.74
C ASP A 435 17.84 -19.91 14.40
N TRP A 436 19.04 -19.55 13.93
CA TRP A 436 19.70 -20.20 12.79
C TRP A 436 19.92 -21.71 12.97
N ALA A 437 20.03 -22.19 14.21
CA ALA A 437 20.14 -23.62 14.49
C ALA A 437 18.80 -24.36 14.30
N THR A 438 17.68 -23.64 14.32
CA THR A 438 16.33 -24.19 14.11
C THR A 438 15.92 -24.26 12.64
N ILE A 439 16.58 -23.47 11.79
CA ILE A 439 16.36 -23.50 10.33
C ILE A 439 16.85 -24.85 9.76
N PRO A 440 16.03 -25.57 8.96
CA PRO A 440 16.44 -26.83 8.33
C PRO A 440 17.70 -26.68 7.49
N ASP A 441 18.56 -27.71 7.49
CA ASP A 441 19.85 -27.67 6.78
C ASP A 441 19.68 -27.55 5.26
N GLU A 442 18.57 -27.99 4.69
CA GLU A 442 18.20 -27.80 3.28
C GLU A 442 17.73 -26.38 2.93
N GLU A 443 17.42 -25.56 3.94
CA GLU A 443 16.94 -24.18 3.77
C GLU A 443 18.01 -23.13 4.05
N LYS A 444 19.19 -23.53 4.54
CA LYS A 444 20.34 -22.64 4.78
C LYS A 444 21.61 -23.21 4.14
N MET A 445 22.55 -22.33 3.84
CA MET A 445 23.83 -22.72 3.26
C MET A 445 24.98 -22.07 4.02
N LEU A 446 25.94 -22.87 4.45
CA LEU A 446 27.24 -22.36 4.91
C LEU A 446 28.09 -22.05 3.68
N LEU A 447 28.33 -20.78 3.43
CA LEU A 447 29.28 -20.32 2.43
C LEU A 447 30.69 -20.40 3.00
N LYS A 448 31.48 -21.33 2.48
CA LYS A 448 32.90 -21.42 2.80
C LYS A 448 33.63 -20.27 2.11
N SER A 449 34.38 -19.51 2.91
CA SER A 449 35.25 -18.46 2.43
C SER A 449 36.60 -18.59 3.09
N ASP A 450 37.67 -18.45 2.30
CA ASP A 450 39.04 -18.38 2.81
C ASP A 450 39.44 -16.95 3.18
N LEU A 451 38.48 -16.00 3.17
CA LEU A 451 38.73 -14.58 3.43
C LEU A 451 39.06 -14.33 4.91
N PRO A 452 40.10 -13.54 5.19
CA PRO A 452 40.50 -13.24 6.55
C PRO A 452 39.44 -12.44 7.30
N GLY A 453 39.25 -12.77 8.58
CA GLY A 453 38.33 -12.07 9.48
C GLY A 453 36.92 -12.66 9.54
N ILE A 454 36.58 -13.61 8.67
CA ILE A 454 35.28 -14.30 8.64
C ILE A 454 35.50 -15.79 8.96
N ARG A 455 34.85 -16.29 10.01
CA ARG A 455 34.90 -17.72 10.40
C ARG A 455 33.81 -18.52 9.72
N GLU A 456 32.58 -18.01 9.74
CA GLU A 456 31.41 -18.64 9.11
C GLU A 456 30.54 -17.57 8.46
N MET A 457 29.92 -17.90 7.32
CA MET A 457 28.84 -17.12 6.73
C MET A 457 27.71 -18.06 6.35
N TRP A 458 26.59 -17.95 7.04
CA TRP A 458 25.37 -18.68 6.75
C TRP A 458 24.44 -17.80 5.94
N VAL A 459 23.76 -18.38 4.95
CA VAL A 459 22.80 -17.69 4.09
C VAL A 459 21.52 -18.49 3.98
N THR A 460 20.38 -17.80 4.07
CA THR A 460 19.05 -18.36 3.78
C THR A 460 18.17 -17.26 3.16
N HIS A 461 16.94 -17.58 2.81
CA HIS A 461 16.01 -16.64 2.20
C HIS A 461 14.55 -16.96 2.53
N ASP A 462 13.70 -15.97 2.31
CA ASP A 462 12.25 -16.09 2.22
C ASP A 462 11.72 -15.24 1.07
N GLU A 463 10.40 -15.03 1.04
CA GLU A 463 9.69 -14.29 0.02
C GLU A 463 10.00 -12.78 -0.01
N GLY A 464 10.64 -12.22 1.03
CA GLY A 464 10.97 -10.79 1.09
C GLY A 464 12.46 -10.47 1.16
N TYR A 465 13.27 -11.38 1.71
CA TYR A 465 14.65 -11.10 2.08
C TYR A 465 15.61 -12.26 1.79
N VAL A 466 16.87 -11.88 1.58
CA VAL A 466 18.02 -12.76 1.80
C VAL A 466 18.59 -12.46 3.18
N TYR A 467 18.78 -13.50 3.99
CA TYR A 467 19.37 -13.40 5.33
C TYR A 467 20.81 -13.87 5.29
N THR A 468 21.69 -13.17 6.00
CA THR A 468 23.07 -13.60 6.24
C THR A 468 23.40 -13.51 7.72
N MET A 469 23.99 -14.56 8.28
CA MET A 469 24.63 -14.52 9.60
C MET A 469 26.10 -14.81 9.46
N LEU A 470 26.92 -13.91 9.96
CA LEU A 470 28.36 -14.02 9.95
C LEU A 470 28.86 -14.22 11.37
N LYS A 471 29.75 -15.19 11.54
CA LYS A 471 30.64 -15.25 12.70
C LYS A 471 32.01 -14.75 12.29
N LEU A 472 32.44 -13.65 12.89
CA LEU A 472 33.74 -13.05 12.64
C LEU A 472 34.83 -13.74 13.47
N GLU A 473 36.10 -13.52 13.12
CA GLU A 473 37.23 -14.01 13.93
C GLU A 473 37.39 -13.25 15.26
N LYS A 474 36.87 -12.03 15.32
CA LYS A 474 36.93 -11.13 16.48
C LYS A 474 35.58 -10.46 16.69
N PRO A 475 35.29 -9.97 17.91
CA PRO A 475 34.11 -9.15 18.14
C PRO A 475 34.02 -7.97 17.17
N PHE A 476 32.83 -7.72 16.65
CA PHE A 476 32.54 -6.62 15.73
C PHE A 476 32.22 -5.34 16.51
N ASP A 477 33.00 -4.29 16.27
CA ASP A 477 32.68 -2.95 16.76
C ASP A 477 32.26 -2.06 15.58
N PRO A 478 30.96 -1.78 15.39
CA PRO A 478 30.49 -0.99 14.25
C PRO A 478 30.90 0.49 14.26
N ASP A 479 31.41 1.01 15.38
CA ASP A 479 31.94 2.37 15.44
C ASP A 479 33.37 2.44 14.88
N MET A 480 34.14 1.37 15.10
CA MET A 480 35.55 1.26 14.73
C MET A 480 35.77 0.46 13.44
N GLN A 481 34.86 -0.44 13.08
CA GLN A 481 34.99 -1.35 11.96
C GLN A 481 33.84 -1.18 10.98
N THR A 482 34.10 -1.54 9.72
CA THR A 482 33.08 -1.69 8.69
C THR A 482 33.17 -3.11 8.15
N LEU A 483 32.05 -3.84 8.18
CA LEU A 483 31.88 -5.09 7.46
C LEU A 483 31.27 -4.77 6.09
N TYR A 484 31.91 -5.26 5.04
CA TYR A 484 31.40 -5.18 3.68
C TYR A 484 30.95 -6.56 3.22
N ILE A 485 29.85 -6.62 2.48
CA ILE A 485 29.39 -7.82 1.79
C ILE A 485 29.06 -7.43 0.35
N GLY A 486 29.97 -7.79 -0.56
CA GLY A 486 29.75 -7.64 -1.99
C GLY A 486 28.88 -8.78 -2.53
N ALA A 487 27.94 -8.48 -3.42
CA ALA A 487 27.15 -9.50 -4.09
C ALA A 487 27.34 -9.44 -5.61
N ASN A 488 27.63 -10.60 -6.19
CA ASN A 488 27.57 -10.86 -7.63
C ASN A 488 26.32 -11.68 -7.93
N THR A 489 25.48 -11.20 -8.83
CA THR A 489 24.22 -11.85 -9.26
C THR A 489 24.19 -12.11 -10.76
N GLN A 490 25.08 -11.50 -11.53
CA GLN A 490 25.20 -11.69 -12.98
C GLN A 490 26.59 -11.26 -13.46
N THR A 491 26.91 -11.45 -14.74
CA THR A 491 28.12 -10.85 -15.32
C THR A 491 27.98 -9.34 -15.41
N GLY A 492 28.99 -8.62 -14.92
CA GLY A 492 29.00 -7.16 -14.88
C GLY A 492 29.73 -6.63 -13.64
N GLY A 493 29.31 -5.46 -13.17
CA GLY A 493 29.67 -4.94 -11.85
C GLY A 493 31.09 -4.38 -11.74
N ASN A 494 31.49 -4.13 -10.50
CA ASN A 494 32.81 -3.61 -10.17
C ASN A 494 33.76 -4.73 -9.75
N ARG A 495 34.85 -4.89 -10.50
CA ARG A 495 35.98 -5.79 -10.25
C ARG A 495 37.10 -5.15 -9.44
N THR A 496 37.12 -3.82 -9.36
CA THR A 496 38.09 -3.04 -8.60
C THR A 496 37.36 -1.89 -7.92
N MET A 497 37.55 -1.69 -6.62
CA MET A 497 36.88 -0.62 -5.86
C MET A 497 37.77 -0.09 -4.73
N LYS A 498 37.47 1.12 -4.24
CA LYS A 498 38.22 1.74 -3.13
C LYS A 498 38.01 1.02 -1.79
N GLU A 499 36.87 0.36 -1.63
CA GLU A 499 36.48 -0.40 -0.43
C GLU A 499 37.25 -1.71 -0.28
N LEU A 500 37.87 -2.20 -1.37
CA LEU A 500 38.70 -3.40 -1.41
C LEU A 500 40.06 -3.10 -2.10
N PRO A 501 40.91 -2.28 -1.47
CA PRO A 501 42.11 -1.76 -2.12
C PRO A 501 43.14 -2.86 -2.38
N GLY A 502 43.73 -2.85 -3.59
CA GLY A 502 44.82 -3.74 -3.97
C GLY A 502 44.41 -5.14 -4.41
N ILE A 503 43.11 -5.44 -4.44
CA ILE A 503 42.54 -6.69 -4.93
C ILE A 503 41.76 -6.40 -6.22
N LYS A 504 41.97 -7.24 -7.23
CA LYS A 504 41.21 -7.25 -8.47
C LYS A 504 40.40 -8.55 -8.56
N LEU A 505 39.11 -8.43 -8.81
CA LEU A 505 38.22 -9.57 -9.00
C LEU A 505 38.21 -9.99 -10.49
N ASP A 506 37.98 -11.28 -10.76
CA ASP A 506 37.76 -11.80 -12.12
C ASP A 506 36.37 -11.42 -12.65
N GLU A 507 35.35 -11.52 -11.78
CA GLU A 507 33.96 -11.06 -11.98
C GLU A 507 33.62 -9.91 -11.03
N GLY A 508 32.69 -9.04 -11.41
CA GLY A 508 32.38 -7.83 -10.64
C GLY A 508 31.26 -8.01 -9.62
N LEU A 509 31.17 -7.06 -8.70
CA LEU A 509 30.08 -6.98 -7.73
C LEU A 509 29.07 -5.92 -8.19
N GLU A 510 27.79 -6.30 -8.29
CA GLU A 510 26.69 -5.39 -8.63
C GLU A 510 26.29 -4.52 -7.44
N THR A 511 26.33 -5.08 -6.23
CA THR A 511 25.89 -4.41 -5.01
C THR A 511 26.87 -4.64 -3.87
N LEU A 512 26.87 -3.70 -2.93
CA LEU A 512 27.75 -3.69 -1.77
C LEU A 512 26.94 -3.31 -0.53
N ALA A 513 26.66 -4.28 0.34
CA ALA A 513 26.18 -3.99 1.68
C ALA A 513 27.34 -3.50 2.55
N VAL A 514 27.15 -2.36 3.18
CA VAL A 514 28.08 -1.71 4.10
C VAL A 514 27.44 -1.77 5.48
N ILE A 515 28.10 -2.39 6.45
CA ILE A 515 27.61 -2.61 7.81
C ILE A 515 28.58 -1.98 8.81
N GLY A 516 28.05 -1.14 9.71
CA GLY A 516 28.81 -0.33 10.66
C GLY A 516 28.03 0.93 11.05
N LYS A 517 28.72 2.01 11.42
CA LYS A 517 28.06 3.27 11.83
C LYS A 517 27.09 3.85 10.81
N ASN A 518 27.40 3.73 9.51
CA ASN A 518 26.53 4.17 8.41
C ASN A 518 26.24 2.97 7.52
N SER A 519 25.18 2.23 7.85
CA SER A 519 24.87 0.97 7.18
C SER A 519 23.90 1.19 6.02
N GLU A 520 24.23 0.64 4.85
CA GLU A 520 23.43 0.77 3.63
C GLU A 520 23.82 -0.29 2.59
N VAL A 521 22.94 -0.59 1.65
CA VAL A 521 23.27 -1.23 0.38
C VAL A 521 23.55 -0.15 -0.66
N ARG A 522 24.66 -0.29 -1.37
CA ARG A 522 25.03 0.54 -2.52
C ARG A 522 25.02 -0.29 -3.80
N ILE A 523 24.81 0.37 -4.94
CA ILE A 523 24.69 -0.24 -6.26
C ILE A 523 25.82 0.23 -7.18
N ALA A 524 26.39 -0.64 -8.01
CA ALA A 524 27.42 -0.26 -8.98
C ALA A 524 26.91 0.86 -9.88
N SER A 525 27.72 1.89 -10.11
CA SER A 525 27.24 3.16 -10.69
C SER A 525 26.66 3.05 -12.10
N ASN A 526 27.14 2.11 -12.91
CA ASN A 526 26.63 1.84 -14.27
C ASN A 526 25.44 0.86 -14.27
N TYR A 527 25.18 0.18 -13.15
CA TYR A 527 24.04 -0.70 -12.93
C TYR A 527 22.84 0.01 -12.29
N ASP A 528 23.10 1.14 -11.63
CA ASP A 528 22.15 1.99 -10.90
C ASP A 528 20.81 2.20 -11.64
N PHE A 529 19.74 1.69 -11.04
CA PHE A 529 18.40 1.70 -11.65
C PHE A 529 17.84 3.11 -11.79
N ASN A 530 18.15 4.00 -10.86
CA ASN A 530 17.67 5.38 -10.89
C ASN A 530 18.32 6.15 -12.06
N ASN A 531 19.65 6.06 -12.19
CA ASN A 531 20.38 6.66 -13.30
C ASN A 531 19.97 6.06 -14.65
N ARG A 532 19.68 4.76 -14.72
CA ARG A 532 19.28 4.11 -15.96
C ARG A 532 17.86 4.48 -16.39
N LEU A 533 16.91 4.49 -15.46
CA LEU A 533 15.53 4.87 -15.74
C LEU A 533 15.41 6.36 -16.01
N TYR A 534 15.98 7.21 -15.14
CA TYR A 534 15.78 8.65 -15.19
C TYR A 534 16.90 9.41 -15.90
N GLY A 535 17.98 8.74 -16.31
CA GLY A 535 19.07 9.33 -17.09
C GLY A 535 18.79 9.42 -18.59
N PRO A 536 19.81 9.79 -19.40
CA PRO A 536 19.66 10.03 -20.84
C PRO A 536 19.12 8.85 -21.65
N SER A 537 19.28 7.62 -21.16
CA SER A 537 18.75 6.41 -21.81
C SER A 537 17.26 6.16 -21.56
N GLY A 538 16.63 6.84 -20.59
CA GLY A 538 15.24 6.61 -20.21
C GLY A 538 14.38 7.88 -20.27
N TYR A 539 14.05 8.46 -19.11
CA TYR A 539 13.25 9.69 -19.02
C TYR A 539 14.05 10.99 -19.24
N TRP A 540 15.38 10.93 -19.15
CA TRP A 540 16.30 12.08 -19.28
C TRP A 540 15.96 13.25 -18.35
N MET A 541 15.74 12.93 -17.07
CA MET A 541 15.47 13.86 -15.98
C MET A 541 16.68 14.10 -15.08
N VAL A 542 17.65 13.19 -15.11
CA VAL A 542 18.91 13.23 -14.33
C VAL A 542 20.08 13.12 -15.31
N GLU A 543 21.18 13.81 -15.01
CA GLU A 543 22.41 13.74 -15.83
C GLU A 543 23.51 13.06 -14.99
N PRO A 544 23.70 11.72 -15.10
CA PRO A 544 24.75 11.02 -14.37
C PRO A 544 26.13 11.43 -14.87
N LYS A 545 27.15 11.36 -14.01
CA LYS A 545 28.51 11.76 -14.39
C LYS A 545 29.07 10.75 -15.40
N PRO A 546 29.88 11.17 -16.40
CA PRO A 546 30.46 10.25 -17.37
C PRO A 546 31.28 9.11 -16.74
N GLN A 547 31.89 9.30 -15.57
CA GLN A 547 32.59 8.24 -14.85
C GLN A 547 31.65 7.19 -14.22
N GLU A 548 30.43 7.58 -13.83
CA GLU A 548 29.43 6.68 -13.24
C GLU A 548 28.90 5.71 -14.29
N MET A 549 28.87 6.12 -15.56
CA MET A 549 28.41 5.30 -16.68
C MET A 549 29.48 4.35 -17.25
N LYS A 550 30.71 4.36 -16.72
CA LYS A 550 31.77 3.47 -17.19
C LYS A 550 31.63 2.09 -16.59
N ASP A 551 31.83 1.08 -17.42
CA ASP A 551 31.97 -0.30 -16.95
C ASP A 551 33.16 -0.44 -16.01
N ASN A 552 32.94 -1.14 -14.90
CA ASN A 552 33.95 -1.34 -13.86
C ASN A 552 34.57 0.00 -13.41
N SER A 553 33.74 1.03 -13.18
CA SER A 553 34.16 2.34 -12.66
C SER A 553 34.81 2.24 -11.28
N GLY A 554 34.48 1.19 -10.53
CA GLY A 554 34.83 1.02 -9.12
C GLY A 554 34.01 1.88 -8.17
N LEU A 555 32.95 2.52 -8.68
CA LEU A 555 32.06 3.39 -7.94
C LEU A 555 30.78 2.66 -7.58
N PHE A 556 30.34 2.83 -6.33
CA PHE A 556 29.03 2.42 -5.86
C PHE A 556 28.23 3.65 -5.44
N ASN A 557 27.02 3.78 -5.98
CA ASN A 557 26.06 4.82 -5.66
C ASN A 557 25.16 4.38 -4.50
N PRO A 558 24.63 5.31 -3.69
CA PRO A 558 23.51 5.01 -2.81
C PRO A 558 22.31 4.48 -3.59
N TRP A 559 21.60 3.50 -3.04
CA TRP A 559 20.38 2.99 -3.65
C TRP A 559 19.24 4.01 -3.52
N LYS A 560 18.58 4.37 -4.63
CA LYS A 560 17.58 5.45 -4.65
C LYS A 560 16.28 5.10 -5.36
N LEU A 561 15.18 5.71 -4.90
CA LEU A 561 13.89 5.75 -5.59
C LEU A 561 13.51 7.20 -5.90
N ALA A 562 12.88 7.41 -7.05
CA ALA A 562 12.23 8.68 -7.37
C ALA A 562 10.99 8.87 -6.50
N VAL A 563 10.76 10.11 -6.06
CA VAL A 563 9.57 10.53 -5.29
C VAL A 563 8.84 11.71 -5.93
N SER A 564 9.42 12.31 -6.97
CA SER A 564 8.75 13.25 -7.87
C SER A 564 9.46 13.20 -9.22
N LEU A 565 8.68 13.18 -10.31
CA LEU A 565 9.24 13.34 -11.66
C LEU A 565 9.54 14.82 -11.94
N LYS A 566 10.45 15.06 -12.88
CA LYS A 566 10.65 16.41 -13.42
C LYS A 566 9.41 16.80 -14.22
N MET A 567 8.88 17.98 -13.95
CA MET A 567 7.70 18.54 -14.60
C MET A 567 8.02 19.93 -15.13
N GLU A 568 7.62 20.23 -16.37
CA GLU A 568 7.84 21.53 -17.00
C GLU A 568 6.56 21.99 -17.73
N PRO A 569 6.31 23.31 -17.85
CA PRO A 569 5.26 23.83 -18.72
C PRO A 569 5.47 23.37 -20.18
N PRO A 570 4.39 23.13 -20.97
CA PRO A 570 3.01 23.53 -20.71
C PRO A 570 2.17 22.52 -19.92
N ASP A 571 2.70 21.34 -19.59
CA ASP A 571 1.94 20.27 -18.90
C ASP A 571 1.68 20.59 -17.42
N THR A 572 2.41 21.58 -16.87
CA THR A 572 2.33 22.02 -15.48
C THR A 572 2.27 23.54 -15.35
N ARG A 573 1.73 24.02 -14.22
CA ARG A 573 1.63 25.46 -13.91
C ARG A 573 2.99 26.11 -13.72
N THR A 574 3.90 25.39 -13.07
CA THR A 574 5.26 25.82 -12.76
C THR A 574 6.21 24.66 -12.97
N ALA A 575 7.50 24.94 -13.18
CA ALA A 575 8.49 23.88 -13.29
C ALA A 575 8.79 23.27 -11.91
N HIS A 576 8.79 21.93 -11.83
CA HIS A 576 9.17 21.18 -10.62
C HIS A 576 10.34 20.24 -10.93
N PRO A 577 11.37 20.22 -10.07
CA PRO A 577 12.52 19.37 -10.31
C PRO A 577 12.19 17.90 -10.06
N PHE A 578 12.98 17.02 -10.69
CA PHE A 578 13.06 15.62 -10.27
C PHE A 578 13.54 15.54 -8.82
N GLN A 579 12.94 14.64 -8.04
CA GLN A 579 13.35 14.37 -6.67
C GLN A 579 13.50 12.87 -6.46
N ASP A 580 14.57 12.48 -5.78
CA ASP A 580 14.86 11.12 -5.37
C ASP A 580 15.28 11.07 -3.90
N ILE A 581 15.17 9.89 -3.29
CA ILE A 581 15.63 9.64 -1.92
C ILE A 581 16.47 8.37 -1.88
N VAL A 582 17.39 8.32 -0.93
CA VAL A 582 18.13 7.10 -0.60
C VAL A 582 17.25 6.13 0.18
N VAL A 583 17.04 4.93 -0.36
CA VAL A 583 16.25 3.84 0.27
C VAL A 583 17.10 2.59 0.58
N GLY A 584 18.40 2.64 0.33
CA GLY A 584 19.33 1.54 0.62
C GLY A 584 19.75 1.43 2.09
N LYS A 585 19.29 2.30 2.99
CA LYS A 585 19.73 2.32 4.40
C LYS A 585 19.35 1.03 5.12
N LEU A 586 20.27 0.50 5.91
CA LEU A 586 20.06 -0.68 6.74
C LEU A 586 20.02 -0.27 8.21
N HIS A 587 18.84 -0.28 8.81
CA HIS A 587 18.65 0.16 10.20
C HIS A 587 19.22 -0.88 11.16
N ARG A 588 20.04 -0.43 12.10
CA ARG A 588 20.49 -1.27 13.22
C ARG A 588 19.36 -1.39 14.24
N GLY A 589 19.08 -2.60 14.72
CA GLY A 589 18.12 -2.83 15.77
C GLY A 589 17.60 -4.26 15.74
N THR A 590 16.48 -4.52 16.42
CA THR A 590 15.90 -5.86 16.47
C THR A 590 14.57 -5.99 15.76
N SER A 591 14.40 -7.12 15.06
CA SER A 591 13.13 -7.50 14.44
C SER A 591 12.25 -8.38 15.35
N ASP A 592 12.60 -8.57 16.63
CA ASP A 592 11.78 -9.30 17.60
C ASP A 592 10.54 -8.47 17.99
N PRO A 593 9.31 -8.89 17.61
CA PRO A 593 8.10 -8.14 17.94
C PRO A 593 7.79 -8.10 19.46
N ASN A 594 8.39 -8.99 20.25
CA ASN A 594 8.24 -9.00 21.72
C ASN A 594 9.24 -8.07 22.43
N SER A 595 10.23 -7.55 21.70
CA SER A 595 11.21 -6.64 22.27
C SER A 595 10.67 -5.21 22.42
N LYS A 596 11.08 -4.55 23.51
CA LYS A 596 10.78 -3.12 23.72
C LYS A 596 11.48 -2.21 22.69
N SER A 597 12.58 -2.69 22.10
CA SER A 597 13.32 -2.00 21.05
C SER A 597 12.99 -2.52 19.66
N TYR A 598 11.88 -3.24 19.49
CA TYR A 598 11.40 -3.69 18.19
C TYR A 598 11.32 -2.52 17.21
N ASN A 599 11.90 -2.73 16.04
CA ASN A 599 11.76 -1.85 14.88
C ASN A 599 11.49 -2.72 13.66
N SER A 600 10.32 -2.54 13.03
CA SER A 600 9.94 -3.32 11.84
C SER A 600 10.86 -3.12 10.65
N LEU A 601 11.63 -2.01 10.61
CA LEU A 601 12.65 -1.71 9.60
C LEU A 601 14.06 -2.20 9.97
N ALA A 602 14.26 -2.80 11.15
CA ALA A 602 15.57 -3.33 11.57
C ALA A 602 16.12 -4.30 10.54
N ALA A 603 17.29 -4.03 9.99
CA ALA A 603 17.88 -4.82 8.91
C ALA A 603 19.15 -5.56 9.34
N TRP A 604 19.78 -5.15 10.45
CA TRP A 604 20.94 -5.85 11.00
C TRP A 604 21.13 -5.59 12.50
N GLU A 605 21.83 -6.51 13.17
CA GLU A 605 22.34 -6.34 14.53
C GLU A 605 23.64 -7.14 14.70
N ALA A 606 24.45 -6.76 15.69
CA ALA A 606 25.67 -7.46 16.03
C ALA A 606 25.84 -7.63 17.55
N LYS A 607 26.27 -8.82 17.95
CA LYS A 607 26.56 -9.16 19.34
C LYS A 607 27.83 -10.01 19.43
N GLY A 608 28.87 -9.44 20.03
CA GLY A 608 30.17 -10.09 20.08
C GLY A 608 30.71 -10.28 18.66
N ASP A 609 31.00 -11.51 18.27
CA ASP A 609 31.51 -11.89 16.95
C ASP A 609 30.41 -12.25 15.94
N THR A 610 29.12 -12.19 16.34
CA THR A 610 27.99 -12.54 15.47
C THR A 610 27.35 -11.30 14.90
N VAL A 611 27.12 -11.29 13.58
CA VAL A 611 26.42 -10.22 12.85
C VAL A 611 25.32 -10.85 12.02
N GLU A 612 24.08 -10.42 12.24
CA GLU A 612 22.91 -10.85 11.47
C GLU A 612 22.40 -9.72 10.59
N ILE A 613 22.01 -10.05 9.36
CA ILE A 613 21.56 -9.10 8.36
C ILE A 613 20.42 -9.72 7.56
N ARG A 614 19.38 -8.94 7.27
CA ARG A 614 18.38 -9.23 6.23
C ARG A 614 18.41 -8.15 5.15
N ILE A 615 18.46 -8.56 3.90
CA ILE A 615 18.59 -7.67 2.75
C ILE A 615 17.39 -7.88 1.82
N PRO A 616 16.58 -6.84 1.55
CA PRO A 616 15.52 -6.92 0.55
C PRO A 616 16.05 -7.36 -0.81
N TRP A 617 15.35 -8.29 -1.47
CA TRP A 617 15.73 -8.81 -2.78
C TRP A 617 16.02 -7.71 -3.82
N MET A 618 15.19 -6.69 -3.87
CA MET A 618 15.34 -5.58 -4.82
C MET A 618 16.66 -4.81 -4.62
N LEU A 619 17.15 -4.66 -3.38
CA LEU A 619 18.44 -3.99 -3.13
C LEU A 619 19.63 -4.78 -3.68
N LEU A 620 19.48 -6.08 -3.89
CA LEU A 620 20.47 -6.97 -4.54
C LEU A 620 20.29 -7.02 -6.07
N GLY A 621 19.35 -6.24 -6.61
CA GLY A 621 19.11 -6.13 -8.05
C GLY A 621 18.07 -7.11 -8.61
N PHE A 622 17.32 -7.80 -7.75
CA PHE A 622 16.26 -8.71 -8.20
C PHE A 622 15.01 -7.96 -8.67
N ALA A 623 14.48 -8.46 -9.79
CA ALA A 623 13.20 -8.06 -10.36
C ALA A 623 12.08 -9.03 -9.96
N ASP A 624 12.42 -10.31 -9.85
CA ASP A 624 11.56 -11.37 -9.34
C ASP A 624 12.43 -12.51 -8.77
N PRO A 625 12.56 -12.62 -7.42
CA PRO A 625 13.34 -13.70 -6.83
C PRO A 625 12.65 -15.08 -6.99
N SER A 626 11.34 -15.12 -7.21
CA SER A 626 10.58 -16.37 -7.33
C SER A 626 10.91 -17.15 -8.59
N THR A 627 11.23 -16.45 -9.69
CA THR A 627 11.70 -17.04 -10.95
C THR A 627 13.18 -16.77 -11.25
N LYS A 628 13.92 -16.26 -10.24
CA LYS A 628 15.36 -15.92 -10.31
C LYS A 628 15.70 -14.88 -11.38
N GLN A 629 14.89 -13.83 -11.50
CA GLN A 629 15.14 -12.73 -12.42
C GLN A 629 15.84 -11.58 -11.70
N VAL A 630 16.96 -11.15 -12.27
CA VAL A 630 17.64 -9.90 -11.90
C VAL A 630 17.53 -8.92 -13.06
N ILE A 631 17.57 -7.62 -12.75
CA ILE A 631 17.68 -6.60 -13.79
C ILE A 631 19.00 -6.82 -14.56
N SER A 632 18.98 -6.84 -15.87
CA SER A 632 20.21 -6.99 -16.67
C SER A 632 20.86 -5.63 -16.94
N TYR A 633 22.10 -5.62 -17.44
CA TYR A 633 22.77 -4.42 -17.96
C TYR A 633 22.27 -3.98 -19.35
N GLY A 634 21.25 -4.62 -19.90
CA GLY A 634 20.68 -4.27 -21.21
C GLY A 634 20.14 -2.83 -21.27
N SER A 635 20.02 -2.28 -22.47
CA SER A 635 19.54 -0.91 -22.66
C SER A 635 18.09 -0.74 -22.20
N VAL A 636 17.80 0.42 -21.60
CA VAL A 636 16.44 0.90 -21.38
C VAL A 636 15.89 1.36 -22.73
N GLU A 637 15.24 0.47 -23.49
CA GLU A 637 14.73 0.76 -24.84
C GLU A 637 13.44 1.60 -24.82
N ARG A 638 12.82 1.85 -25.99
CA ARG A 638 11.68 2.77 -26.22
C ARG A 638 10.51 2.72 -25.20
N LYS A 639 10.32 1.61 -24.46
CA LYS A 639 9.26 1.46 -23.45
C LYS A 639 9.66 1.85 -22.02
N ARG A 640 10.92 2.27 -21.82
CA ARG A 640 11.50 2.60 -20.50
C ARG A 640 11.38 1.43 -19.52
N ASP A 641 11.55 0.22 -20.04
CA ASP A 641 11.54 -1.01 -19.26
C ASP A 641 12.98 -1.40 -18.94
N LEU A 642 13.21 -1.87 -17.71
CA LEU A 642 14.48 -2.47 -17.34
C LEU A 642 14.43 -3.96 -17.74
N PRO A 643 15.25 -4.41 -18.72
CA PRO A 643 15.26 -5.81 -19.13
C PRO A 643 15.80 -6.69 -18.01
N THR A 644 15.33 -7.94 -17.91
CA THR A 644 15.81 -8.92 -16.94
C THR A 644 16.62 -10.04 -17.58
N ILE A 645 17.38 -10.74 -16.73
CA ILE A 645 18.04 -12.00 -17.07
C ILE A 645 17.91 -12.98 -15.91
N ALA A 646 17.86 -14.27 -16.22
CA ALA A 646 17.91 -15.33 -15.21
C ALA A 646 19.29 -15.39 -14.55
N THR A 647 19.33 -15.48 -13.22
CA THR A 647 20.56 -15.67 -12.45
C THR A 647 20.76 -17.13 -12.04
N GLU A 648 22.02 -17.56 -11.94
CA GLU A 648 22.40 -18.84 -11.32
C GLU A 648 22.25 -18.80 -9.79
N GLY A 649 22.24 -17.60 -9.20
CA GLY A 649 22.18 -17.36 -7.76
C GLY A 649 23.03 -16.16 -7.34
N ILE A 650 23.48 -16.14 -6.09
CA ILE A 650 24.27 -15.04 -5.53
C ILE A 650 25.61 -15.57 -5.04
N ARG A 651 26.71 -14.91 -5.41
CA ARG A 651 28.01 -15.09 -4.75
C ARG A 651 28.25 -13.91 -3.80
N PHE A 652 28.47 -14.22 -2.53
CA PHE A 652 28.73 -13.22 -1.50
C PHE A 652 30.22 -13.16 -1.13
N LEU A 653 30.81 -11.98 -1.22
CA LEU A 653 32.19 -11.69 -0.81
C LEU A 653 32.19 -10.83 0.46
N PRO A 654 32.35 -11.40 1.66
CA PRO A 654 32.46 -10.63 2.90
C PRO A 654 33.91 -10.22 3.25
N TRP A 655 34.12 -9.01 3.78
CA TRP A 655 35.40 -8.60 4.37
C TRP A 655 35.25 -7.49 5.41
N VAL A 656 36.17 -7.43 6.37
CA VAL A 656 36.16 -6.44 7.47
C VAL A 656 37.31 -5.44 7.30
N VAL A 657 37.04 -4.17 7.57
CA VAL A 657 38.03 -3.07 7.50
C VAL A 657 37.98 -2.23 8.77
N GLU A 658 39.15 -1.88 9.33
CA GLU A 658 39.31 -0.94 10.45
C GLU A 658 39.19 0.52 9.97
N ARG A 659 38.46 1.37 10.69
CA ARG A 659 38.33 2.80 10.39
C ARG A 659 39.58 3.58 10.80
N GLY A 660 40.12 4.35 9.86
CA GLY A 660 41.25 5.25 10.10
C GLY A 660 42.64 4.61 9.99
N GLY A 661 42.73 3.30 9.71
CA GLY A 661 43.99 2.63 9.42
C GLY A 661 44.18 2.39 7.92
N ASN A 662 45.40 2.59 7.41
CA ASN A 662 45.86 1.83 6.24
C ASN A 662 45.80 0.35 6.64
N SER A 663 44.99 -0.43 5.93
CA SER A 663 44.74 -1.86 6.17
C SER A 663 45.99 -2.61 6.65
N SER A 664 46.02 -2.99 7.93
CA SER A 664 47.09 -3.77 8.53
C SER A 664 46.90 -5.26 8.26
N THR A 665 47.06 -5.69 7.00
CA THR A 665 47.31 -7.10 6.62
C THR A 665 48.30 -7.17 5.44
N GLY A 666 49.44 -6.48 5.57
CA GLY A 666 50.48 -6.36 4.52
C GLY A 666 51.15 -7.68 4.06
N ALA A 667 50.89 -8.81 4.72
CA ALA A 667 51.39 -10.13 4.32
C ALA A 667 50.33 -10.98 3.58
N GLN A 668 49.04 -10.87 3.95
CA GLN A 668 47.97 -11.63 3.31
C GLN A 668 47.50 -10.99 1.99
N THR A 669 47.54 -9.66 1.86
CA THR A 669 47.12 -8.94 0.63
C THR A 669 47.88 -9.32 -0.65
N ARG A 670 49.09 -9.88 -0.57
CA ARG A 670 49.83 -10.33 -1.77
C ARG A 670 49.24 -11.57 -2.44
N ALA A 671 48.66 -12.51 -1.67
CA ALA A 671 48.06 -13.73 -2.22
C ALA A 671 46.70 -13.47 -2.90
N TRP A 672 46.07 -12.33 -2.59
CA TRP A 672 44.71 -11.98 -3.02
C TRP A 672 44.69 -10.92 -4.13
N LYS A 673 45.85 -10.55 -4.69
CA LYS A 673 45.96 -9.47 -5.67
C LYS A 673 45.03 -9.66 -6.87
N ASN A 674 44.82 -10.90 -7.31
CA ASN A 674 43.76 -11.30 -8.23
C ASN A 674 42.92 -12.39 -7.54
N TYR A 675 41.71 -12.05 -7.12
CA TYR A 675 40.81 -13.00 -6.47
C TYR A 675 39.73 -13.47 -7.43
N SER A 676 39.48 -14.78 -7.46
CA SER A 676 38.44 -15.36 -8.31
C SER A 676 37.14 -15.53 -7.52
N LEU A 677 36.07 -14.83 -7.90
CA LEU A 677 34.74 -15.02 -7.31
C LEU A 677 34.21 -16.43 -7.55
N HIS A 678 34.70 -17.15 -8.57
CA HIS A 678 34.38 -18.55 -8.80
C HIS A 678 34.81 -19.48 -7.66
N ASN A 679 35.73 -19.04 -6.80
CA ASN A 679 36.13 -19.77 -5.59
C ASN A 679 35.05 -19.73 -4.49
N ILE A 680 34.12 -18.77 -4.55
CA ILE A 680 33.01 -18.65 -3.61
C ILE A 680 31.86 -19.50 -4.11
N GLN A 681 31.27 -20.33 -3.24
CA GLN A 681 30.10 -21.11 -3.63
C GLN A 681 28.90 -20.22 -3.98
N VAL A 682 28.14 -20.59 -5.01
CA VAL A 682 26.89 -19.90 -5.37
C VAL A 682 25.81 -20.28 -4.37
N TYR A 683 25.21 -19.29 -3.74
CA TYR A 683 23.95 -19.46 -3.03
C TYR A 683 22.80 -19.48 -4.03
N THR A 684 22.05 -20.58 -4.09
CA THR A 684 20.94 -20.77 -5.02
C THR A 684 19.76 -21.45 -4.33
N TRP A 685 18.55 -21.24 -4.85
CA TRP A 685 17.30 -21.75 -4.27
C TRP A 685 16.41 -22.42 -5.33
N LYS A 686 15.29 -23.03 -4.91
CA LYS A 686 14.27 -23.50 -5.84
C LYS A 686 13.35 -22.35 -6.21
N GLN A 687 12.97 -22.24 -7.48
CA GLN A 687 11.89 -21.34 -7.88
C GLN A 687 10.60 -21.72 -7.12
N TRP A 688 9.71 -20.75 -6.93
CA TRP A 688 8.46 -20.97 -6.21
C TRP A 688 7.28 -20.32 -6.95
N ASP A 689 6.14 -21.02 -6.94
CA ASP A 689 4.84 -20.52 -7.44
C ASP A 689 3.79 -20.50 -6.30
N LYS A 690 4.25 -20.69 -5.07
CA LYS A 690 3.46 -20.60 -3.84
C LYS A 690 4.33 -19.94 -2.79
N VAL A 691 3.73 -19.09 -2.00
CA VAL A 691 4.40 -18.36 -0.92
C VAL A 691 4.05 -18.97 0.42
N GLY A 692 5.02 -19.02 1.33
CA GLY A 692 4.76 -19.05 2.75
C GLY A 692 4.65 -17.63 3.29
N TYR A 693 3.83 -17.44 4.32
CA TYR A 693 3.74 -16.18 5.05
C TYR A 693 3.25 -16.44 6.47
N THR A 694 3.51 -15.48 7.35
CA THR A 694 2.94 -15.41 8.70
C THR A 694 2.17 -14.10 8.83
N GLU A 695 1.14 -14.09 9.66
CA GLU A 695 0.35 -12.91 9.94
C GLU A 695 0.59 -12.43 11.37
N ARG A 696 0.62 -11.12 11.58
CA ARG A 696 0.68 -10.55 12.94
C ARG A 696 0.10 -9.15 12.95
N LEU A 697 -0.61 -8.80 14.03
CA LEU A 697 -1.03 -7.42 14.26
C LEU A 697 0.21 -6.54 14.44
N LYS A 698 0.28 -5.46 13.66
CA LYS A 698 1.37 -4.47 13.73
C LYS A 698 1.29 -3.65 15.02
N GLN A 699 2.38 -2.97 15.37
CA GLN A 699 2.33 -1.96 16.44
C GLN A 699 1.25 -0.89 16.17
N SER A 700 1.03 -0.53 14.90
CA SER A 700 -0.01 0.43 14.48
C SER A 700 -1.42 0.03 14.88
N TYR A 701 -1.75 -1.26 14.93
CA TYR A 701 -3.06 -1.74 15.38
C TYR A 701 -3.39 -1.24 16.80
N TYR A 702 -2.40 -1.19 17.69
CA TYR A 702 -2.64 -0.80 19.08
C TYR A 702 -2.81 0.71 19.25
N ASP A 703 -2.09 1.53 18.47
CA ASP A 703 -2.31 2.98 18.42
C ASP A 703 -3.71 3.30 17.84
N MET A 704 -4.11 2.57 16.79
CA MET A 704 -5.45 2.69 16.21
C MET A 704 -6.55 2.23 17.17
N LYS A 705 -6.30 1.14 17.92
CA LYS A 705 -7.21 0.67 18.97
C LYS A 705 -7.44 1.75 20.04
N GLU A 706 -6.39 2.42 20.49
CA GLU A 706 -6.52 3.49 21.49
C GLU A 706 -7.43 4.62 20.99
N VAL A 707 -7.21 5.12 19.77
CA VAL A 707 -8.04 6.20 19.22
C VAL A 707 -9.48 5.75 18.95
N PHE A 708 -9.72 4.54 18.41
CA PHE A 708 -11.06 4.06 18.09
C PHE A 708 -11.92 3.82 19.35
N HIS A 709 -11.33 3.35 20.45
CA HIS A 709 -12.03 3.21 21.74
C HIS A 709 -12.29 4.56 22.43
N ARG A 710 -11.45 5.57 22.17
CA ARG A 710 -11.64 6.93 22.73
C ARG A 710 -12.72 7.72 21.99
N LEU A 711 -12.79 7.58 20.67
CA LEU A 711 -13.80 8.25 19.86
C LEU A 711 -15.19 7.62 20.08
N PRO A 712 -16.28 8.38 19.98
CA PRO A 712 -17.65 7.88 20.19
C PRO A 712 -18.01 6.76 19.23
#